data_AF-A0A162CMM7-F1
#
_entry.id   AF-A0A162CMM7-F1
#
_cell.length_a   1.000
_cell.length_b   1.000
_cell.length_c   1.000
_cell.angle_alpha   90.00
_cell.angle_beta   90.00
_cell.angle_gamma   90.00
#
_symmetry.space_group_name_H-M   'P 1'
#
loop_
_entity.id
_entity.type
_entity.pdbx_description
1 polymer ?
#
loop_
_entity_poly.entity_id
_entity_poly.type
_entity_poly.pdbx_seq_one_letter_code
_entity_poly.pdbx_strand_id
1 'polypeptide(L)'
;MSPDQPVPDPAWPPGTVLIEDLSQPGDSEVVHQPRPTRSPNDPLNWPLWRKNLNFALVSYYVVMVLALIDVATVTWGPLNLELGFSYALLNDSYAAGCGSLCIGGLFLVPFALKFGRRPIYVFSTAIQCGISVWSANMQTVTDLMLVNILSCIVGALAEVLVQMTVADIYFVHQRGLANTIYFWFMTVGVTLSPLAGGFITQSQGWRWVWWWMAILFGAGLVVFIFLYEETMFDASPIDGVPVANKLSPNPHTDKEDLERTAVDKSYLAQECQPMPEVLQIDYSIPEKTYRQKLALWTNSLIPLSEVAKHCYQPFLILFSIPGVFFMAIVYGVMTACTTVPVTTLSAVMTLPPYNFNASQIGLMGVPPFIGTTIGAMICGPLSDSIALTLAKRNGGVFEPEMRLWLAIAFTPLVPAGLFMFGIGLNNGSHWLLPAFGLGISAVGIVPPSSAALTYLTDAYTDIIADSVLGVTFVRNLISTIFIFAQTPWVDRPNEIESNHRRAKAFIRDAAAAGAHLAVLPEYHLADFYPSHDPTIRQQCSNWKTYLENYCALAKECNICIVPGSLGELHAGNTIVNAAYFIDNKGGTRGRYEKKNLWHPERAYVKSSKSDTRHVAFDTPLGKVGLLICWDLAFPEAFRELVMQGAKMIIVPAFWKLSDASDVGLKHNPRSEGDFLDAAVVSRAFENTCAVVFCNVAGPANEGFAGLSQIAVPFKGCLDKFQGCDEGLKIVSVDMDILEEAEQAYKIREDLAKPDWHYGYSR
;
A
#
# COMPACT_ATOMS: atom_id res chain seq x y z
N MET A 1 29.22 59.92 2.62
CA MET A 1 27.84 59.56 2.23
C MET A 1 27.89 58.80 0.91
N SER A 2 27.80 57.48 0.98
CA SER A 2 27.03 56.66 0.05
C SER A 2 26.28 55.67 0.95
N PRO A 3 24.95 55.79 1.12
CA PRO A 3 24.20 55.14 2.17
C PRO A 3 23.40 53.95 1.61
N ASP A 4 24.04 52.90 1.12
CA ASP A 4 23.31 51.72 0.62
C ASP A 4 24.12 50.44 0.88
N GLN A 5 24.19 50.01 2.14
CA GLN A 5 24.21 48.57 2.40
C GLN A 5 22.77 48.16 2.66
N PRO A 6 22.18 47.21 1.91
CA PRO A 6 20.84 46.76 2.18
C PRO A 6 20.89 45.95 3.48
N VAL A 7 20.55 46.62 4.57
CA VAL A 7 20.04 45.97 5.77
C VAL A 7 18.86 45.10 5.31
N PRO A 8 18.73 43.83 5.76
CA PRO A 8 17.57 43.02 5.40
C PRO A 8 16.30 43.80 5.72
N ASP A 9 15.52 44.13 4.70
CA ASP A 9 14.28 44.86 4.89
C ASP A 9 13.31 43.92 5.63
N PRO A 10 12.74 44.30 6.79
CA PRO A 10 11.72 43.51 7.47
C PRO A 10 10.47 43.22 6.58
N ALA A 11 10.35 43.85 5.41
CA ALA A 11 9.34 43.55 4.39
C ALA A 11 9.65 42.35 3.48
N TRP A 12 10.83 41.72 3.57
CA TRP A 12 11.16 40.59 2.69
C TRP A 12 10.38 39.31 3.04
N PRO A 13 9.95 38.53 2.02
CA PRO A 13 9.34 37.22 2.24
C PRO A 13 10.26 36.28 3.05
N PRO A 14 9.72 35.36 3.87
CA PRO A 14 10.51 34.42 4.66
C PRO A 14 11.54 33.65 3.83
N GLY A 15 12.80 33.64 4.26
CA GLY A 15 13.93 32.98 3.57
C GLY A 15 14.53 33.74 2.38
N THR A 16 14.07 34.95 2.10
CA THR A 16 14.72 35.83 1.11
C THR A 16 16.07 36.29 1.63
N VAL A 17 17.13 36.01 0.88
CA VAL A 17 18.51 36.29 1.31
C VAL A 17 19.33 36.92 0.20
N LEU A 18 20.21 37.85 0.57
CA LEU A 18 21.22 38.41 -0.34
C LEU A 18 22.39 37.43 -0.44
N ILE A 19 22.63 36.88 -1.64
CA ILE A 19 23.67 35.88 -1.90
C ILE A 19 24.92 36.50 -2.53
N GLU A 20 24.78 37.59 -3.29
CA GLU A 20 25.87 38.24 -4.03
C GLU A 20 25.92 39.73 -3.65
N ASP A 21 27.03 40.18 -3.04
CA ASP A 21 27.25 41.59 -2.72
C ASP A 21 27.77 42.31 -3.97
N LEU A 22 26.91 43.12 -4.60
CA LEU A 22 27.24 43.89 -5.80
C LEU A 22 28.04 45.18 -5.50
N SER A 23 28.41 45.44 -4.24
CA SER A 23 29.08 46.68 -3.85
C SER A 23 30.56 46.78 -4.28
N GLN A 24 31.20 45.68 -4.71
CA GLN A 24 32.59 45.70 -5.19
C GLN A 24 32.72 45.29 -6.68
N PRO A 25 33.22 46.18 -7.57
CA PRO A 25 33.42 45.86 -8.97
C PRO A 25 34.71 45.03 -9.15
N GLY A 26 34.60 43.70 -9.23
CA GLY A 26 35.69 42.84 -9.70
C GLY A 26 35.76 41.42 -9.13
N ASP A 27 35.15 41.18 -7.96
CA ASP A 27 35.10 39.86 -7.33
C ASP A 27 33.74 39.72 -6.63
N SER A 28 32.79 39.01 -7.25
CA SER A 28 31.52 38.74 -6.61
C SER A 28 31.68 37.61 -5.59
N GLU A 29 32.01 37.97 -4.35
CA GLU A 29 32.16 37.04 -3.25
C GLU A 29 30.77 36.57 -2.76
N VAL A 30 30.55 35.25 -2.74
CA VAL A 30 29.28 34.65 -2.32
C VAL A 30 29.13 34.77 -0.81
N VAL A 31 28.12 35.50 -0.35
CA VAL A 31 27.84 35.68 1.09
C VAL A 31 27.30 34.37 1.68
N HIS A 32 28.04 33.76 2.61
CA HIS A 32 27.61 32.54 3.28
C HIS A 32 26.47 32.80 4.28
N GLN A 33 25.34 32.12 4.07
CA GLN A 33 24.20 32.14 4.97
C GLN A 33 23.79 30.70 5.36
N PRO A 34 23.54 30.40 6.66
CA PRO A 34 23.78 31.26 7.83
C PRO A 34 25.26 31.61 8.01
N ARG A 35 25.56 32.75 8.64
CA ARG A 35 26.95 33.17 8.91
C ARG A 35 27.56 32.19 9.93
N PRO A 36 28.68 31.52 9.61
CA PRO A 36 29.28 30.56 10.54
C PRO A 36 29.80 31.27 11.79
N THR A 37 29.74 30.58 12.94
CA THR A 37 30.28 31.11 14.19
C THR A 37 31.81 31.08 14.17
N ARG A 38 32.49 31.89 14.99
CA ARG A 38 33.96 31.83 15.14
C ARG A 38 34.47 30.55 15.84
N SER A 39 33.58 29.69 16.34
CA SER A 39 33.92 28.46 17.06
C SER A 39 34.36 27.32 16.11
N PRO A 40 35.47 26.63 16.40
CA PRO A 40 35.91 25.46 15.61
C PRO A 40 34.98 24.24 15.79
N ASN A 41 34.10 24.26 16.79
CA ASN A 41 33.16 23.18 17.07
C ASN A 41 31.81 23.33 16.31
N ASP A 42 31.60 24.44 15.60
CA ASP A 42 30.43 24.67 14.75
C ASP A 42 30.45 23.69 13.55
N PRO A 43 29.41 22.86 13.33
CA PRO A 43 29.31 21.94 12.20
C PRO A 43 29.41 22.60 10.83
N LEU A 44 29.04 23.89 10.72
CA LEU A 44 29.20 24.66 9.49
C LEU A 44 30.67 24.85 9.10
N ASN A 45 31.58 24.85 10.08
CA ASN A 45 33.03 25.04 9.88
C ASN A 45 33.80 23.73 9.65
N TRP A 46 33.13 22.58 9.65
CA TRP A 46 33.81 21.29 9.48
C TRP A 46 34.44 21.13 8.08
N PRO A 47 35.58 20.44 7.97
CA PRO A 47 36.16 20.12 6.67
C PRO A 47 35.21 19.20 5.87
N LEU A 48 35.24 19.34 4.53
CA LEU A 48 34.27 18.70 3.63
C LEU A 48 34.18 17.17 3.81
N TRP A 49 35.30 16.50 4.08
CA TRP A 49 35.31 15.05 4.30
C TRP A 49 34.51 14.64 5.55
N ARG A 50 34.52 15.44 6.61
CA ARG A 50 33.80 15.18 7.87
C ARG A 50 32.30 15.45 7.73
N LYS A 51 31.94 16.48 6.94
CA LYS A 51 30.54 16.72 6.54
C LYS A 51 30.00 15.56 5.71
N ASN A 52 30.74 15.16 4.69
CA ASN A 52 30.35 14.08 3.78
C ASN A 52 30.29 12.73 4.49
N LEU A 53 31.16 12.45 5.46
CA LEU A 53 31.09 11.23 6.27
C LEU A 53 29.78 11.17 7.07
N ASN A 54 29.44 12.22 7.83
CA ASN A 54 28.19 12.25 8.60
C ASN A 54 26.96 12.17 7.67
N PHE A 55 26.98 12.89 6.56
CA PHE A 55 25.89 12.86 5.58
C PHE A 55 25.74 11.47 4.92
N ALA A 56 26.84 10.78 4.62
CA ALA A 56 26.81 9.41 4.07
C ALA A 56 26.24 8.39 5.06
N LEU A 57 26.59 8.49 6.34
CA LEU A 57 26.05 7.63 7.40
C LEU A 57 24.54 7.83 7.55
N VAL A 58 24.10 9.08 7.59
CA VAL A 58 22.68 9.43 7.66
C VAL A 58 21.93 8.96 6.42
N SER A 59 22.51 9.11 5.22
CA SER A 59 21.95 8.59 3.98
C SER A 59 21.83 7.07 3.99
N TYR A 60 22.84 6.36 4.53
CA TYR A 60 22.78 4.90 4.72
C TYR A 60 21.62 4.50 5.64
N TYR A 61 21.44 5.21 6.77
CA TYR A 61 20.33 4.95 7.68
C TYR A 61 18.97 5.09 6.98
N VAL A 62 18.79 6.12 6.15
CA VAL A 62 17.57 6.32 5.35
C VAL A 62 17.33 5.17 4.40
N VAL A 63 18.36 4.78 3.63
CA VAL A 63 18.28 3.64 2.70
C VAL A 63 17.83 2.40 3.44
N MET A 64 18.44 2.09 4.59
CA MET A 64 18.12 0.90 5.36
C MET A 64 16.71 0.91 5.95
N VAL A 65 16.26 2.04 6.51
CA VAL A 65 14.91 2.18 7.07
C VAL A 65 13.84 2.02 5.99
N LEU A 66 14.00 2.69 4.84
CA LEU A 66 13.04 2.55 3.75
C LEU A 66 13.10 1.16 3.14
N ALA A 67 14.29 0.58 3.02
CA ALA A 67 14.43 -0.80 2.59
C ALA A 67 13.67 -1.77 3.50
N LEU A 68 13.70 -1.58 4.82
CA LEU A 68 12.93 -2.40 5.75
C LEU A 68 11.42 -2.31 5.52
N ILE A 69 10.92 -1.12 5.21
CA ILE A 69 9.48 -0.86 5.01
C ILE A 69 9.02 -1.43 3.66
N ASP A 70 9.76 -1.16 2.58
CA ASP A 70 9.32 -1.44 1.21
C ASP A 70 9.60 -2.88 0.76
N VAL A 71 10.62 -3.56 1.32
CA VAL A 71 10.98 -4.93 0.93
C VAL A 71 9.88 -5.96 1.23
N ALA A 72 8.94 -5.62 2.12
CA ALA A 72 7.81 -6.49 2.45
C ALA A 72 6.98 -6.88 1.20
N THR A 73 6.85 -5.96 0.25
CA THR A 73 5.98 -6.11 -0.94
C THR A 73 6.31 -7.33 -1.80
N VAL A 74 7.59 -7.67 -1.97
CA VAL A 74 8.02 -8.85 -2.76
C VAL A 74 7.84 -10.17 -2.03
N THR A 75 7.61 -10.13 -0.72
CA THR A 75 7.39 -11.33 0.10
C THR A 75 5.92 -11.76 0.16
N TRP A 76 4.99 -10.92 -0.33
CA TRP A 76 3.54 -11.14 -0.23
C TRP A 76 3.06 -12.44 -0.87
N GLY A 77 3.54 -12.77 -2.08
CA GLY A 77 3.18 -14.03 -2.74
C GLY A 77 3.58 -15.27 -1.91
N PRO A 78 4.84 -15.41 -1.50
CA PRO A 78 5.27 -16.49 -0.61
C PRO A 78 4.58 -16.50 0.75
N LEU A 79 4.31 -15.35 1.37
CA LEU A 79 3.54 -15.23 2.61
C LEU A 79 2.11 -15.74 2.45
N ASN A 80 1.46 -15.42 1.34
CA ASN A 80 0.13 -15.93 0.99
C ASN A 80 0.15 -17.45 0.83
N LEU A 81 1.15 -18.00 0.14
CA LEU A 81 1.27 -19.44 -0.08
C LEU A 81 1.58 -20.24 1.20
N GLU A 82 2.44 -19.72 2.09
CA GLU A 82 2.89 -20.45 3.28
C GLU A 82 1.97 -20.25 4.49
N LEU A 83 1.55 -19.00 4.75
CA LEU A 83 0.77 -18.64 5.95
C LEU A 83 -0.72 -18.41 5.64
N GLY A 84 -1.13 -18.42 4.37
CA GLY A 84 -2.53 -18.22 3.98
C GLY A 84 -3.04 -16.79 4.14
N PHE A 85 -2.16 -15.79 4.30
CA PHE A 85 -2.57 -14.39 4.45
C PHE A 85 -3.11 -13.83 3.14
N SER A 86 -4.31 -13.26 3.16
CA SER A 86 -4.91 -12.65 1.96
C SER A 86 -4.13 -11.41 1.53
N TYR A 87 -4.13 -11.12 0.22
CA TYR A 87 -3.51 -9.90 -0.31
C TYR A 87 -4.15 -8.62 0.25
N ALA A 88 -5.45 -8.66 0.55
CA ALA A 88 -6.14 -7.57 1.25
C ALA A 88 -5.53 -7.33 2.64
N LEU A 89 -5.35 -8.38 3.44
CA LEU A 89 -4.74 -8.27 4.77
C LEU A 89 -3.29 -7.78 4.70
N LEU A 90 -2.51 -8.27 3.73
CA LEU A 90 -1.13 -7.83 3.52
C LEU A 90 -1.08 -6.34 3.17
N ASN A 91 -1.96 -5.88 2.26
CA ASN A 91 -2.10 -4.48 1.91
C ASN A 91 -2.57 -3.63 3.10
N ASP A 92 -3.53 -4.11 3.89
CA ASP A 92 -4.01 -3.42 5.10
C ASP A 92 -2.91 -3.30 6.15
N SER A 93 -2.06 -4.32 6.31
CA SER A 93 -0.92 -4.27 7.23
C SER A 93 0.13 -3.25 6.79
N TYR A 94 0.37 -3.13 5.47
CA TYR A 94 1.25 -2.14 4.90
C TYR A 94 0.68 -0.73 5.06
N ALA A 95 -0.62 -0.57 4.82
CA ALA A 95 -1.34 0.68 5.01
C ALA A 95 -1.34 1.13 6.49
N ALA A 96 -1.51 0.19 7.44
CA ALA A 96 -1.37 0.47 8.87
C ALA A 96 0.06 0.92 9.22
N GLY A 97 1.08 0.33 8.59
CA GLY A 97 2.47 0.80 8.66
C GLY A 97 2.61 2.25 8.17
N CYS A 98 2.14 2.56 6.95
CA CYS A 98 2.15 3.92 6.42
C CYS A 98 1.41 4.92 7.32
N GLY A 99 0.26 4.53 7.89
CA GLY A 99 -0.48 5.34 8.84
C GLY A 99 0.30 5.58 10.13
N SER A 100 1.15 4.64 10.52
CA SER A 100 2.02 4.74 11.69
C SER A 100 3.25 5.63 11.46
N LEU A 101 3.79 5.69 10.23
CA LEU A 101 4.82 6.67 9.84
C LEU A 101 4.35 8.12 10.06
N CYS A 102 3.07 8.37 9.81
CA CYS A 102 2.42 9.67 10.00
C CYS A 102 2.56 10.18 11.45
N ILE A 103 2.39 9.26 12.40
CA ILE A 103 2.30 9.57 13.83
C ILE A 103 3.67 9.47 14.51
N GLY A 104 4.54 8.56 14.07
CA GLY A 104 5.83 8.28 14.72
C GLY A 104 6.74 9.50 14.84
N GLY A 105 6.79 10.33 13.79
CA GLY A 105 7.60 11.55 13.79
C GLY A 105 7.19 12.52 14.89
N LEU A 106 5.87 12.76 15.05
CA LEU A 106 5.31 13.71 16.03
C LEU A 106 5.74 13.41 17.46
N PHE A 107 5.86 12.13 17.82
CA PHE A 107 6.24 11.71 19.16
C PHE A 107 7.75 11.55 19.34
N LEU A 108 8.48 11.11 18.31
CA LEU A 108 9.89 10.75 18.47
C LEU A 108 10.86 11.90 18.15
N VAL A 109 10.52 12.82 17.25
CA VAL A 109 11.40 13.94 16.85
C VAL A 109 11.63 14.98 17.97
N PRO A 110 10.67 15.30 18.85
CA PRO A 110 10.93 16.22 19.97
C PRO A 110 12.06 15.75 20.89
N PHE A 111 12.27 14.43 21.02
CA PHE A 111 13.41 13.89 21.76
C PHE A 111 14.76 14.20 21.10
N ALA A 112 14.81 14.31 19.76
CA ALA A 112 16.02 14.72 19.04
C ALA A 112 16.37 16.19 19.25
N LEU A 113 15.34 17.05 19.41
CA LEU A 113 15.53 18.45 19.78
C LEU A 113 16.09 18.59 21.21
N LYS A 114 15.69 17.70 22.11
CA LYS A 114 16.11 17.74 23.53
C LYS A 114 17.47 17.11 23.79
N PHE A 115 17.72 15.92 23.24
CA PHE A 115 18.86 15.07 23.59
C PHE A 115 19.99 15.07 22.55
N GLY A 116 19.78 15.69 21.39
CA GLY A 116 20.70 15.65 20.24
C GLY A 116 20.27 14.66 19.16
N ARG A 117 20.91 14.72 17.99
CA ARG A 117 20.54 13.91 16.81
C ARG A 117 21.14 12.50 16.92
N ARG A 118 22.37 12.40 17.44
CA ARG A 118 23.11 11.14 17.56
C ARG A 118 22.43 10.06 18.40
N PRO A 119 21.95 10.32 19.63
CA PRO A 119 21.31 9.27 20.43
C PRO A 119 20.10 8.70 19.71
N ILE A 120 19.32 9.54 19.04
CA ILE A 120 18.12 9.10 18.33
C ILE A 120 18.47 8.20 17.15
N TYR A 121 19.48 8.53 16.33
CA TYR A 121 19.96 7.64 15.26
C TYR A 121 20.46 6.29 15.79
N VAL A 122 21.21 6.29 16.90
CA VAL A 122 21.75 5.05 17.49
C VAL A 122 20.63 4.17 18.04
N PHE A 123 19.71 4.75 18.83
CA PHE A 123 18.60 3.99 19.41
C PHE A 123 17.62 3.51 18.35
N SER A 124 17.28 4.34 17.36
CA SER A 124 16.39 3.93 16.28
C SER A 124 16.98 2.80 15.46
N THR A 125 18.27 2.85 15.13
CA THR A 125 18.97 1.76 14.42
C THR A 125 18.95 0.46 15.22
N ALA A 126 19.18 0.53 16.53
CA ALA A 126 19.11 -0.64 17.41
C ALA A 126 17.69 -1.24 17.48
N ILE A 127 16.66 -0.40 17.57
CA ILE A 127 15.27 -0.84 17.59
C ILE A 127 14.89 -1.47 16.25
N GLN A 128 15.27 -0.86 15.11
CA GLN A 128 15.02 -1.42 13.77
C GLN A 128 15.72 -2.78 13.57
N CYS A 129 16.92 -2.96 14.13
CA CYS A 129 17.59 -4.26 14.16
C CYS A 129 16.77 -5.30 14.92
N GLY A 130 16.25 -4.95 16.11
CA GLY A 130 15.40 -5.83 16.91
C GLY A 130 14.09 -6.20 16.21
N ILE A 131 13.44 -5.21 15.58
CA ILE A 131 12.21 -5.43 14.80
C ILE A 131 12.48 -6.35 13.63
N SER A 132 13.61 -6.19 12.92
CA SER A 132 13.99 -7.08 11.80
C SER A 132 14.14 -8.54 12.24
N VAL A 133 14.68 -8.79 13.43
CA VAL A 133 14.76 -10.15 14.02
C VAL A 133 13.37 -10.69 14.34
N TRP A 134 12.45 -9.84 14.80
CA TRP A 134 11.06 -10.24 15.02
C TRP A 134 10.34 -10.54 13.70
N SER A 135 10.49 -9.71 12.67
CA SER A 135 9.93 -9.94 11.33
C SER A 135 10.34 -11.29 10.75
N ALA A 136 11.60 -11.70 10.99
CA ALA A 136 12.12 -12.98 10.51
C ALA A 136 11.41 -14.21 11.12
N ASN A 137 10.85 -14.06 12.32
CA ASN A 137 10.20 -15.12 13.09
C ASN A 137 8.67 -15.00 13.10
N MET A 138 8.11 -14.13 12.26
CA MET A 138 6.67 -13.88 12.15
C MET A 138 5.88 -15.14 11.73
N GLN A 139 4.76 -15.40 12.41
CA GLN A 139 3.86 -16.53 12.12
C GLN A 139 2.37 -16.14 12.16
N THR A 140 1.99 -15.11 12.91
CA THR A 140 0.59 -14.72 13.09
C THR A 140 0.25 -13.39 12.41
N VAL A 141 -1.05 -13.15 12.17
CA VAL A 141 -1.55 -11.86 11.67
C VAL A 141 -1.23 -10.72 12.63
N THR A 142 -1.26 -10.99 13.93
CA THR A 142 -0.91 -10.01 14.97
C THR A 142 0.57 -9.61 14.87
N ASP A 143 1.46 -10.58 14.66
CA ASP A 143 2.89 -10.30 14.45
C ASP A 143 3.10 -9.41 13.21
N LEU A 144 2.44 -9.74 12.09
CA LEU A 144 2.50 -8.95 10.85
C LEU A 144 2.11 -7.50 11.08
N MET A 145 0.99 -7.27 11.78
CA MET A 145 0.49 -5.94 12.04
C MET A 145 1.43 -5.16 12.97
N LEU A 146 1.87 -5.77 14.07
CA LEU A 146 2.73 -5.12 15.07
C LEU A 146 4.11 -4.76 14.52
N VAL A 147 4.73 -5.68 13.78
CA VAL A 147 6.05 -5.47 13.18
C VAL A 147 6.01 -4.30 12.19
N ASN A 148 4.99 -4.24 11.33
CA ASN A 148 4.83 -3.14 10.37
C ASN A 148 4.53 -1.80 11.05
N ILE A 149 3.67 -1.78 12.07
CA ILE A 149 3.37 -0.56 12.84
C ILE A 149 4.64 -0.05 13.54
N LEU A 150 5.36 -0.92 14.25
CA LEU A 150 6.53 -0.52 15.04
C LEU A 150 7.72 -0.11 14.15
N SER A 151 7.97 -0.83 13.06
CA SER A 151 9.05 -0.47 12.12
C SER A 151 8.80 0.91 11.50
N CYS A 152 7.54 1.24 11.23
CA CYS A 152 7.11 2.51 10.67
C CYS A 152 7.10 3.65 11.70
N ILE A 153 6.68 3.43 12.95
CA ILE A 153 6.76 4.46 14.01
C ILE A 153 8.20 4.94 14.17
N VAL A 154 9.13 4.00 14.29
CA VAL A 154 10.56 4.29 14.44
C VAL A 154 11.15 4.80 13.12
N GLY A 155 10.66 4.28 12.00
CA GLY A 155 11.09 4.65 10.65
C GLY A 155 10.82 6.12 10.30
N ALA A 156 9.80 6.74 10.89
CA ALA A 156 9.48 8.15 10.69
C ALA A 156 10.66 9.10 11.02
N LEU A 157 11.56 8.67 11.92
CA LEU A 157 12.78 9.41 12.26
C LEU A 157 13.73 9.59 11.06
N ALA A 158 13.75 8.63 10.13
CA ALA A 158 14.58 8.72 8.93
C ALA A 158 14.12 9.82 7.97
N GLU A 159 12.91 10.32 8.11
CA GLU A 159 12.33 11.27 7.17
C GLU A 159 12.60 12.72 7.62
N VAL A 160 12.60 12.95 8.93
CA VAL A 160 12.71 14.29 9.52
C VAL A 160 14.14 14.59 10.00
N LEU A 161 14.82 13.66 10.66
CA LEU A 161 16.14 13.94 11.27
C LEU A 161 17.22 14.28 10.24
N VAL A 162 17.10 13.72 9.03
CA VAL A 162 18.09 13.99 7.97
C VAL A 162 18.01 15.43 7.52
N GLN A 163 16.80 16.00 7.40
CA GLN A 163 16.62 17.39 7.02
C GLN A 163 17.20 18.34 8.08
N MET A 164 17.02 18.00 9.36
CA MET A 164 17.67 18.73 10.46
C MET A 164 19.20 18.65 10.36
N THR A 165 19.74 17.47 10.07
CA THR A 165 21.19 17.25 9.95
C THR A 165 21.77 18.01 8.74
N VAL A 166 21.07 18.01 7.60
CA VAL A 166 21.46 18.78 6.39
C VAL A 166 21.49 20.28 6.70
N ALA A 167 20.50 20.79 7.43
CA ALA A 167 20.45 22.19 7.84
C ALA A 167 21.57 22.57 8.82
N ASP A 168 21.97 21.63 9.70
CA ASP A 168 23.06 21.83 10.68
C ASP A 168 24.45 21.93 9.99
N ILE A 169 24.69 21.23 8.86
CA ILE A 169 26.05 21.09 8.27
C ILE A 169 26.30 21.84 6.95
N TYR A 170 25.25 22.13 6.15
CA TYR A 170 25.37 22.75 4.82
C TYR A 170 24.79 24.17 4.76
N PHE A 171 25.50 25.06 4.04
CA PHE A 171 25.07 26.43 3.74
C PHE A 171 23.96 26.45 2.67
N VAL A 172 23.15 27.52 2.63
CA VAL A 172 21.97 27.65 1.74
C VAL A 172 22.27 27.34 0.27
N HIS A 173 23.37 27.83 -0.29
CA HIS A 173 23.76 27.58 -1.68
C HIS A 173 24.14 26.12 -1.99
N GLN A 174 24.38 25.28 -0.97
CA GLN A 174 24.73 23.84 -1.10
C GLN A 174 23.56 22.92 -0.74
N ARG A 175 22.49 23.46 -0.12
CA ARG A 175 21.35 22.66 0.35
C ARG A 175 20.54 22.05 -0.77
N GLY A 176 20.46 22.72 -1.93
CA GLY A 176 19.80 22.19 -3.13
C GLY A 176 20.37 20.84 -3.55
N LEU A 177 21.67 20.82 -3.86
CA LEU A 177 22.40 19.59 -4.19
C LEU A 177 22.31 18.52 -3.08
N ALA A 178 22.50 18.90 -1.81
CA ALA A 178 22.44 17.95 -0.70
C ALA A 178 21.06 17.29 -0.57
N ASN A 179 19.96 18.05 -0.71
CA ASN A 179 18.61 17.53 -0.66
C ASN A 179 18.27 16.64 -1.87
N THR A 180 18.78 16.96 -3.05
CA THR A 180 18.63 16.08 -4.22
C THR A 180 19.38 14.76 -4.04
N ILE A 181 20.59 14.78 -3.48
CA ILE A 181 21.36 13.55 -3.17
C ILE A 181 20.62 12.72 -2.11
N TYR A 182 20.11 13.36 -1.05
CA TYR A 182 19.26 12.71 -0.05
C TYR A 182 18.04 12.04 -0.68
N PHE A 183 17.31 12.75 -1.54
CA PHE A 183 16.13 12.20 -2.22
C PHE A 183 16.50 11.01 -3.11
N TRP A 184 17.65 11.05 -3.77
CA TRP A 184 18.15 9.93 -4.56
C TRP A 184 18.44 8.70 -3.69
N PHE A 185 19.10 8.86 -2.53
CA PHE A 185 19.29 7.76 -1.57
C PHE A 185 17.97 7.24 -1.00
N MET A 186 17.02 8.12 -0.73
CA MET A 186 15.66 7.74 -0.33
C MET A 186 15.05 6.79 -1.36
N THR A 187 15.14 7.14 -2.65
CA THR A 187 14.65 6.28 -3.74
C THR A 187 15.43 4.98 -3.90
N VAL A 188 16.75 4.98 -3.68
CA VAL A 188 17.55 3.74 -3.65
C VAL A 188 16.98 2.74 -2.65
N GLY A 189 16.65 3.19 -1.44
CA GLY A 189 16.01 2.37 -0.41
C GLY A 189 14.67 1.79 -0.87
N VAL A 190 13.80 2.63 -1.43
CA VAL A 190 12.45 2.24 -1.87
C VAL A 190 12.47 1.28 -3.07
N THR A 191 13.34 1.52 -4.05
CA THR A 191 13.27 0.86 -5.38
C THR A 191 14.23 -0.30 -5.56
N LEU A 192 15.42 -0.27 -4.94
CA LEU A 192 16.41 -1.36 -5.06
C LEU A 192 16.27 -2.40 -3.94
N SER A 193 15.63 -2.07 -2.82
CA SER A 193 15.40 -3.07 -1.77
C SER A 193 14.47 -4.20 -2.22
N PRO A 194 13.36 -3.98 -2.95
CA PRO A 194 12.51 -5.08 -3.42
C PRO A 194 13.23 -5.92 -4.48
N LEU A 195 14.12 -5.32 -5.28
CA LEU A 195 15.00 -6.04 -6.21
C LEU A 195 15.87 -7.05 -5.46
N ALA A 196 16.62 -6.61 -4.44
CA ALA A 196 17.44 -7.50 -3.63
C ALA A 196 16.58 -8.54 -2.88
N GLY A 197 15.48 -8.09 -2.25
CA GLY A 197 14.55 -8.93 -1.52
C GLY A 197 13.91 -10.02 -2.37
N GLY A 198 13.58 -9.74 -3.64
CA GLY A 198 12.98 -10.70 -4.55
C GLY A 198 13.92 -11.87 -4.89
N PHE A 199 15.20 -11.60 -5.13
CA PHE A 199 16.21 -12.65 -5.35
C PHE A 199 16.52 -13.45 -4.07
N ILE A 200 16.59 -12.78 -2.91
CA ILE A 200 16.77 -13.47 -1.62
C ILE A 200 15.58 -14.38 -1.35
N THR A 201 14.36 -13.89 -1.57
CA THR A 201 13.12 -14.64 -1.37
C THR A 201 13.09 -15.91 -2.24
N GLN A 202 13.52 -15.81 -3.49
CA GLN A 202 13.53 -16.96 -4.40
C GLN A 202 14.65 -17.98 -4.07
N SER A 203 15.81 -17.53 -3.60
CA SER A 203 16.98 -18.38 -3.36
C SER A 203 17.07 -18.98 -1.95
N GLN A 204 16.67 -18.22 -0.93
CA GLN A 204 16.83 -18.55 0.48
C GLN A 204 15.50 -18.59 1.25
N GLY A 205 14.40 -18.15 0.63
CA GLY A 205 13.09 -18.02 1.27
C GLY A 205 12.84 -16.63 1.84
N TRP A 206 11.57 -16.28 2.03
CA TRP A 206 11.16 -14.92 2.41
C TRP A 206 11.66 -14.49 3.80
N ARG A 207 11.80 -15.42 4.75
CA ARG A 207 12.31 -15.10 6.11
C ARG A 207 13.74 -14.57 6.10
N TRP A 208 14.56 -14.99 5.14
CA TRP A 208 15.95 -14.55 5.02
C TRP A 208 16.10 -13.09 4.62
N VAL A 209 15.07 -12.49 3.99
CA VAL A 209 15.03 -11.05 3.72
C VAL A 209 15.21 -10.27 5.01
N TRP A 210 14.48 -10.66 6.06
CA TRP A 210 14.51 -10.01 7.36
C TRP A 210 15.81 -10.29 8.14
N TRP A 211 16.39 -11.49 8.02
CA TRP A 211 17.71 -11.79 8.58
C TRP A 211 18.81 -10.92 7.96
N TRP A 212 18.78 -10.69 6.65
CA TRP A 212 19.69 -9.76 5.99
C TRP A 212 19.52 -8.32 6.49
N MET A 213 18.28 -7.86 6.67
CA MET A 213 18.02 -6.54 7.27
C MET A 213 18.60 -6.44 8.68
N ALA A 214 18.42 -7.47 9.53
CA ALA A 214 18.98 -7.50 10.87
C ALA A 214 20.52 -7.42 10.86
N ILE A 215 21.20 -8.13 9.96
CA ILE A 215 22.66 -8.09 9.82
C ILE A 215 23.13 -6.69 9.41
N LEU A 216 22.47 -6.09 8.41
CA LEU A 216 22.85 -4.77 7.89
C LEU A 216 22.58 -3.64 8.89
N PHE A 217 21.46 -3.69 9.63
CA PHE A 217 21.22 -2.77 10.73
C PHE A 217 22.21 -2.97 11.88
N GLY A 218 22.55 -4.22 12.21
CA GLY A 218 23.56 -4.54 13.23
C GLY A 218 24.94 -4.00 12.88
N ALA A 219 25.37 -4.17 11.63
CA ALA A 219 26.61 -3.58 11.13
C ALA A 219 26.55 -2.04 11.13
N GLY A 220 25.44 -1.47 10.67
CA GLY A 220 25.17 -0.03 10.70
C GLY A 220 25.25 0.55 12.11
N LEU A 221 24.69 -0.14 13.10
CA LEU A 221 24.71 0.29 14.51
C LEU A 221 26.14 0.43 15.02
N VAL A 222 27.02 -0.52 14.72
CA VAL A 222 28.45 -0.45 15.09
C VAL A 222 29.10 0.77 14.45
N VAL A 223 28.85 0.99 13.15
CA VAL A 223 29.39 2.14 12.40
C VAL A 223 28.91 3.46 13.00
N PHE A 224 27.61 3.61 13.31
CA PHE A 224 27.05 4.81 13.92
C PHE A 224 27.64 5.11 15.30
N ILE A 225 27.89 4.08 16.12
CA ILE A 225 28.46 4.26 17.45
C ILE A 225 29.86 4.88 17.37
N PHE A 226 30.70 4.45 16.42
CA PHE A 226 32.10 4.87 16.35
C PHE A 226 32.39 6.04 15.39
N LEU A 227 31.58 6.27 14.35
CA LEU A 227 31.89 7.24 13.29
C LEU A 227 30.91 8.41 13.20
N TYR A 228 29.68 8.28 13.70
CA TYR A 228 28.72 9.39 13.63
C TYR A 228 28.96 10.39 14.76
N GLU A 229 29.12 11.65 14.40
CA GLU A 229 29.38 12.76 15.33
C GLU A 229 28.12 13.60 15.53
N GLU A 230 27.98 14.19 16.72
CA GLU A 230 26.81 15.03 17.01
C GLU A 230 26.83 16.33 16.19
N THR A 231 25.72 16.61 15.50
CA THR A 231 25.55 17.80 14.65
C THR A 231 24.79 18.92 15.35
N MET A 232 24.14 18.65 16.48
CA MET A 232 23.52 19.71 17.27
C MET A 232 24.57 20.67 17.84
N PHE A 233 24.46 21.95 17.50
CA PHE A 233 25.29 23.03 18.05
C PHE A 233 24.43 24.14 18.65
N ASP A 234 24.46 24.27 19.99
CA ASP A 234 23.88 25.44 20.67
C ASP A 234 24.94 26.55 20.72
N ALA A 235 24.81 27.53 19.84
CA ALA A 235 25.57 28.78 19.90
C ALA A 235 25.11 29.58 21.12
N SER A 236 25.68 29.31 22.30
CA SER A 236 25.63 30.27 23.40
C SER A 236 26.30 31.57 22.93
N PRO A 237 25.82 32.77 23.32
CA PRO A 237 26.37 34.03 22.84
C PRO A 237 27.83 34.14 23.30
N ILE A 238 28.75 33.86 22.39
CA ILE A 238 30.15 34.23 22.53
C ILE A 238 30.19 35.71 22.12
N ASP A 239 30.64 36.58 23.02
CA ASP A 239 30.78 38.05 22.87
C ASP A 239 29.55 38.94 23.09
N GLY A 240 28.45 38.43 23.67
CA GLY A 240 27.34 39.30 24.10
C GLY A 240 26.55 39.99 22.98
N VAL A 241 26.81 39.62 21.72
CA VAL A 241 25.93 39.98 20.59
C VAL A 241 24.87 38.88 20.48
N PRO A 242 23.58 39.18 20.74
CA PRO A 242 22.53 38.19 20.54
C PRO A 242 22.47 37.82 19.06
N VAL A 243 22.61 36.52 18.76
CA VAL A 243 22.18 35.97 17.46
C VAL A 243 20.69 36.31 17.34
N ALA A 244 20.34 37.06 16.30
CA ALA A 244 18.97 37.49 16.08
C ALA A 244 18.00 36.29 16.15
N ASN A 245 16.99 36.43 17.00
CA ASN A 245 15.75 35.64 17.08
C ASN A 245 15.81 34.19 17.62
N LYS A 246 16.36 34.00 18.82
CA LYS A 246 15.79 33.03 19.78
C LYS A 246 15.41 33.74 21.08
N LEU A 247 14.30 34.48 21.07
CA LEU A 247 13.71 35.04 22.29
C LEU A 247 12.19 34.79 22.29
N SER A 248 11.77 33.86 23.15
CA SER A 248 10.41 33.83 23.68
C SER A 248 10.17 35.12 24.49
N PRO A 249 9.05 35.82 24.33
CA PRO A 249 8.80 37.05 25.08
C PRO A 249 8.39 36.71 26.52
N ASN A 250 9.17 37.17 27.49
CA ASN A 250 8.81 37.15 28.90
C ASN A 250 7.84 38.33 29.17
N PRO A 251 6.66 38.16 29.80
CA PRO A 251 5.63 39.21 29.84
C PRO A 251 5.78 40.24 30.98
N HIS A 252 6.97 40.40 31.57
CA HIS A 252 7.18 41.32 32.68
C HIS A 252 8.49 42.09 32.54
N THR A 253 8.43 43.22 31.83
CA THR A 253 9.38 44.31 32.06
C THR A 253 8.63 45.63 31.87
N ASP A 254 8.65 46.45 32.91
CA ASP A 254 7.89 47.68 33.02
C ASP A 254 8.36 48.76 32.04
N LYS A 255 7.43 49.63 31.63
CA LYS A 255 7.60 50.68 30.62
C LYS A 255 8.60 51.79 30.96
N GLU A 256 9.26 51.76 32.11
CA GLU A 256 10.20 52.81 32.55
C GLU A 256 11.68 52.52 32.22
N ASP A 257 12.04 51.28 31.84
CA ASP A 257 13.43 50.93 31.50
C ASP A 257 13.79 51.14 30.01
N LEU A 258 12.82 51.49 29.16
CA LEU A 258 13.05 51.73 27.73
C LEU A 258 13.61 53.12 27.40
N GLU A 259 13.46 54.11 28.29
CA GLU A 259 13.91 55.49 28.03
C GLU A 259 15.32 55.82 28.56
N ARG A 260 15.87 55.04 29.51
CA ARG A 260 17.24 55.26 30.01
C ARG A 260 18.33 54.66 29.14
N THR A 261 18.03 53.62 28.37
CA THR A 261 19.02 52.90 27.54
C THR A 261 19.28 53.57 26.18
N ALA A 262 18.52 54.63 25.84
CA ALA A 262 18.66 55.37 24.59
C ALA A 262 19.75 56.46 24.63
N VAL A 263 20.18 56.91 25.81
CA VAL A 263 21.11 58.04 25.96
C VAL A 263 22.59 57.61 25.94
N ASP A 264 22.91 56.38 26.40
CA ASP A 264 24.30 55.90 26.50
C ASP A 264 24.90 55.32 25.21
N LYS A 265 24.10 55.13 24.15
CA LYS A 265 24.61 54.61 22.86
C LYS A 265 25.29 55.66 21.97
N SER A 266 25.35 56.91 22.40
CA SER A 266 25.93 58.02 21.62
C SER A 266 27.45 58.19 21.78
N TYR A 267 28.10 57.52 22.74
CA TYR A 267 29.53 57.72 23.05
C TYR A 267 30.48 56.56 22.71
N LEU A 268 29.98 55.43 22.17
CA LEU A 268 30.84 54.28 21.79
C LEU A 268 30.97 54.07 20.27
N ALA A 269 30.44 54.99 19.45
CA ALA A 269 30.42 54.88 17.98
C ALA A 269 31.67 55.44 17.28
N GLN A 270 32.78 55.62 17.99
CA GLN A 270 33.95 56.36 17.48
C GLN A 270 35.26 55.63 17.75
N GLU A 271 35.42 54.41 17.20
CA GLU A 271 36.70 53.78 16.83
C GLU A 271 36.43 52.35 16.33
N CYS A 272 36.18 52.18 15.03
CA CYS A 272 36.37 50.89 14.34
C CYS A 272 36.52 51.18 12.85
N GLN A 273 37.75 51.06 12.34
CA GLN A 273 38.02 51.13 10.91
C GLN A 273 37.51 49.85 10.21
N PRO A 274 36.96 49.92 8.99
CA PRO A 274 36.54 48.74 8.26
C PRO A 274 37.73 48.13 7.51
N MET A 275 38.25 47.01 8.00
CA MET A 275 39.03 46.06 7.20
C MET A 275 38.13 44.87 6.82
N PRO A 276 38.30 44.26 5.64
CA PRO A 276 37.56 43.07 5.25
C PRO A 276 38.03 41.90 6.13
N GLU A 277 37.24 41.56 7.14
CA GLU A 277 37.60 40.52 8.11
C GLU A 277 37.33 39.15 7.47
N VAL A 278 38.37 38.54 6.89
CA VAL A 278 38.43 37.09 6.70
C VAL A 278 38.07 36.46 8.04
N LEU A 279 37.00 35.66 8.08
CA LEU A 279 36.44 35.08 9.30
C LEU A 279 37.51 34.18 9.98
N GLN A 280 38.30 34.75 10.89
CA GLN A 280 39.35 34.01 11.59
C GLN A 280 38.70 33.14 12.67
N ILE A 281 38.87 31.82 12.54
CA ILE A 281 38.46 30.85 13.55
C ILE A 281 39.21 31.18 14.84
N ASP A 282 38.47 31.33 15.93
CA ASP A 282 39.06 31.61 17.24
C ASP A 282 39.62 30.30 17.83
N TYR A 283 40.93 30.09 17.63
CA TYR A 283 41.66 28.94 18.18
C TYR A 283 41.85 29.01 19.71
N SER A 284 41.40 30.07 20.39
CA SER A 284 41.37 30.11 21.86
C SER A 284 40.30 29.17 22.45
N ILE A 285 39.29 28.82 21.66
CA ILE A 285 38.26 27.83 22.01
C ILE A 285 38.82 26.43 21.74
N PRO A 286 38.95 25.56 22.77
CA PRO A 286 39.51 24.23 22.57
C PRO A 286 38.59 23.37 21.70
N GLU A 287 39.17 22.68 20.72
CA GLU A 287 38.46 21.65 19.97
C GLU A 287 38.03 20.50 20.89
N LYS A 288 36.79 20.03 20.73
CA LYS A 288 36.32 18.83 21.43
C LYS A 288 37.22 17.64 21.12
N THR A 289 37.62 16.88 22.14
CA THR A 289 38.35 15.61 21.95
C THR A 289 37.46 14.56 21.27
N TYR A 290 38.05 13.53 20.65
CA TYR A 290 37.28 12.49 19.93
C TYR A 290 36.17 11.84 20.79
N ARG A 291 36.43 11.57 22.08
CA ARG A 291 35.41 11.05 23.01
C ARG A 291 34.30 12.06 23.34
N GLN A 292 34.61 13.36 23.35
CA GLN A 292 33.63 14.43 23.55
C GLN A 292 32.84 14.74 22.27
N LYS A 293 33.45 14.59 21.08
CA LYS A 293 32.78 14.65 19.77
C LYS A 293 31.79 13.48 19.61
N LEU A 294 32.12 12.33 20.19
CA LEU A 294 31.25 11.14 20.31
C LEU A 294 30.44 11.09 21.63
N ALA A 295 30.13 12.23 22.25
CA ALA A 295 29.19 12.23 23.36
C ALA A 295 27.82 11.71 22.90
N LEU A 296 27.23 10.78 23.64
CA LEU A 296 25.91 10.21 23.31
C LEU A 296 24.76 11.19 23.60
N TRP A 297 24.98 12.16 24.49
CA TRP A 297 23.96 13.08 24.95
C TRP A 297 24.44 14.51 24.77
N THR A 298 23.64 15.32 24.08
CA THR A 298 23.80 16.77 24.02
C THR A 298 22.49 17.38 24.50
N ASN A 299 22.41 17.64 25.80
CA ASN A 299 21.20 18.18 26.41
C ASN A 299 21.02 19.64 26.00
N SER A 300 19.99 19.91 25.21
CA SER A 300 19.57 21.29 24.94
C SER A 300 18.99 21.94 26.20
N LEU A 301 19.12 23.26 26.29
CA LEU A 301 18.58 24.08 27.38
C LEU A 301 17.04 24.16 27.39
N ILE A 302 16.36 23.64 26.36
CA ILE A 302 14.89 23.69 26.22
C ILE A 302 14.21 22.84 27.33
N PRO A 303 13.27 23.39 28.12
CA PRO A 303 12.56 22.62 29.14
C PRO A 303 11.63 21.56 28.53
N LEU A 304 11.40 20.43 29.23
CA LEU A 304 10.56 19.33 28.74
C LEU A 304 9.11 19.76 28.41
N SER A 305 8.60 20.77 29.10
CA SER A 305 7.27 21.35 28.82
C SER A 305 7.21 22.07 27.47
N GLU A 306 8.31 22.65 26.99
CA GLU A 306 8.41 23.23 25.65
C GLU A 306 8.66 22.16 24.59
N VAL A 307 9.43 21.11 24.91
CA VAL A 307 9.58 19.92 24.04
C VAL A 307 8.22 19.31 23.72
N ALA A 308 7.31 19.21 24.71
CA ALA A 308 5.96 18.70 24.47
C ALA A 308 5.12 19.57 23.52
N LYS A 309 5.43 20.87 23.38
CA LYS A 309 4.73 21.75 22.42
C LYS A 309 5.05 21.39 20.98
N HIS A 310 6.27 20.92 20.71
CA HIS A 310 6.69 20.43 19.39
C HIS A 310 5.90 19.19 18.92
N CYS A 311 5.16 18.49 19.80
CA CYS A 311 4.26 17.43 19.37
C CYS A 311 3.02 17.94 18.62
N TYR A 312 2.54 19.16 18.90
CA TYR A 312 1.32 19.70 18.27
C TYR A 312 1.57 20.97 17.41
N GLN A 313 2.70 21.64 17.60
CA GLN A 313 3.15 22.79 16.80
C GLN A 313 3.19 22.54 15.28
N PRO A 314 3.57 21.35 14.78
CA PRO A 314 3.48 21.01 13.35
C PRO A 314 2.07 21.20 12.76
N PHE A 315 1.01 20.86 13.50
CA PHE A 315 -0.36 21.07 13.04
C PHE A 315 -0.71 22.55 12.96
N LEU A 316 -0.26 23.34 13.93
CA LEU A 316 -0.47 24.80 13.91
C LEU A 316 0.24 25.42 12.73
N ILE A 317 1.50 25.06 12.47
CA ILE A 317 2.27 25.56 11.32
C ILE A 317 1.61 25.15 10.00
N LEU A 318 1.16 23.90 9.89
CA LEU A 318 0.52 23.37 8.70
C LEU A 318 -0.75 24.15 8.33
N PHE A 319 -1.58 24.53 9.30
CA PHE A 319 -2.83 25.27 9.03
C PHE A 319 -2.67 26.80 9.07
N SER A 320 -1.60 27.32 9.69
CA SER A 320 -1.38 28.77 9.80
C SER A 320 -0.50 29.33 8.69
N ILE A 321 0.39 28.52 8.10
CA ILE A 321 1.32 28.95 7.05
C ILE A 321 0.95 28.30 5.71
N PRO A 322 0.31 29.03 4.78
CA PRO A 322 -0.15 28.48 3.50
C PRO A 322 0.96 27.87 2.65
N GLY A 323 2.17 28.44 2.69
CA GLY A 323 3.33 27.91 1.96
C GLY A 323 3.71 26.49 2.41
N VAL A 324 3.72 26.24 3.72
CA VAL A 324 3.97 24.90 4.27
C VAL A 324 2.85 23.93 3.90
N PHE A 325 1.59 24.36 3.99
CA PHE A 325 0.44 23.54 3.60
C PHE A 325 0.50 23.11 2.13
N PHE A 326 0.78 24.05 1.23
CA PHE A 326 0.88 23.78 -0.19
C PHE A 326 2.01 22.80 -0.50
N MET A 327 3.20 23.00 0.07
CA MET A 327 4.31 22.07 -0.11
C MET A 327 4.02 20.69 0.48
N ALA A 328 3.30 20.62 1.60
CA ALA A 328 2.85 19.38 2.21
C ALA A 328 1.94 18.57 1.28
N ILE A 329 0.97 19.23 0.62
CA ILE A 329 0.10 18.59 -0.38
C ILE A 329 0.89 18.13 -1.59
N VAL A 330 1.75 18.98 -2.16
CA VAL A 330 2.56 18.63 -3.33
C VAL A 330 3.42 17.40 -3.03
N TYR A 331 4.15 17.42 -1.92
CA TYR A 331 5.00 16.32 -1.52
C TYR A 331 4.20 15.03 -1.24
N GLY A 332 3.02 15.17 -0.64
CA GLY A 332 2.13 14.04 -0.36
C GLY A 332 1.53 13.39 -1.59
N VAL A 333 1.05 14.17 -2.55
CA VAL A 333 0.53 13.66 -3.82
C VAL A 333 1.64 12.96 -4.62
N MET A 334 2.83 13.58 -4.70
CA MET A 334 3.97 12.97 -5.41
C MET A 334 4.40 11.63 -4.80
N THR A 335 4.32 11.53 -3.47
CA THR A 335 4.61 10.26 -2.77
C THR A 335 3.53 9.23 -3.05
N ALA A 336 2.25 9.59 -2.97
CA ALA A 336 1.16 8.67 -3.30
C ALA A 336 1.24 8.16 -4.75
N CYS A 337 1.63 9.02 -5.70
CA CYS A 337 1.92 8.65 -7.08
C CYS A 337 3.07 7.64 -7.24
N THR A 338 3.93 7.50 -6.23
CA THR A 338 4.99 6.47 -6.20
C THR A 338 4.51 5.19 -5.52
N THR A 339 3.81 5.31 -4.39
CA THR A 339 3.46 4.15 -3.56
C THR A 339 2.32 3.31 -4.16
N VAL A 340 1.30 3.94 -4.73
CA VAL A 340 0.13 3.23 -5.30
C VAL A 340 0.52 2.28 -6.46
N PRO A 341 1.37 2.68 -7.42
CA PRO A 341 1.83 1.74 -8.44
C PRO A 341 2.60 0.54 -7.88
N VAL A 342 3.41 0.72 -6.82
CA VAL A 342 4.23 -0.35 -6.21
C VAL A 342 3.34 -1.41 -5.52
N THR A 343 2.33 -0.98 -4.76
CA THR A 343 1.37 -1.91 -4.14
C THR A 343 0.50 -2.59 -5.20
N THR A 344 0.06 -1.84 -6.24
CA THR A 344 -0.71 -2.39 -7.37
C THR A 344 0.08 -3.48 -8.11
N LEU A 345 1.36 -3.25 -8.36
CA LEU A 345 2.24 -4.20 -9.04
C LEU A 345 2.27 -5.54 -8.30
N SER A 346 2.44 -5.50 -6.98
CA SER A 346 2.57 -6.69 -6.12
C SER A 346 1.27 -7.48 -6.00
N ALA A 347 0.11 -6.82 -6.15
CA ALA A 347 -1.21 -7.46 -6.12
C ALA A 347 -1.65 -8.00 -7.49
N VAL A 348 -1.33 -7.30 -8.59
CA VAL A 348 -1.87 -7.59 -9.92
C VAL A 348 -0.93 -8.44 -10.78
N MET A 349 0.39 -8.18 -10.75
CA MET A 349 1.33 -8.89 -11.64
C MET A 349 1.61 -10.33 -11.22
N THR A 350 1.26 -10.71 -10.00
CA THR A 350 1.26 -12.12 -9.55
C THR A 350 0.20 -12.96 -10.26
N LEU A 351 -0.84 -12.32 -10.81
CA LEU A 351 -1.97 -12.96 -11.47
C LEU A 351 -1.78 -13.04 -13.00
N PRO A 352 -2.55 -13.90 -13.72
CA PRO A 352 -2.58 -13.90 -15.18
C PRO A 352 -3.01 -12.54 -15.75
N PRO A 353 -2.41 -12.05 -16.86
CA PRO A 353 -1.55 -12.77 -17.81
C PRO A 353 -0.05 -12.80 -17.47
N TYR A 354 0.40 -12.09 -16.43
CA TYR A 354 1.83 -11.90 -16.16
C TYR A 354 2.45 -13.06 -15.37
N ASN A 355 1.77 -13.55 -14.33
CA ASN A 355 2.23 -14.63 -13.45
C ASN A 355 3.67 -14.41 -12.93
N PHE A 356 3.99 -13.19 -12.53
CA PHE A 356 5.33 -12.84 -12.06
C PHE A 356 5.63 -13.45 -10.70
N ASN A 357 6.83 -14.02 -10.58
CA ASN A 357 7.37 -14.48 -9.30
C ASN A 357 8.01 -13.30 -8.51
N ALA A 358 8.45 -13.57 -7.26
CA ALA A 358 9.01 -12.55 -6.38
C ALA A 358 10.22 -11.79 -6.98
N SER A 359 11.10 -12.45 -7.73
CA SER A 359 12.27 -11.78 -8.33
C SER A 359 11.88 -10.93 -9.54
N GLN A 360 10.89 -11.35 -10.32
CA GLN A 360 10.33 -10.56 -11.43
C GLN A 360 9.60 -9.32 -10.93
N ILE A 361 8.87 -9.41 -9.81
CA ILE A 361 8.27 -8.24 -9.16
C ILE A 361 9.37 -7.31 -8.63
N GLY A 362 10.42 -7.85 -8.00
CA GLY A 362 11.57 -7.07 -7.57
C GLY A 362 12.28 -6.34 -8.73
N LEU A 363 12.38 -6.97 -9.90
CA LEU A 363 12.97 -6.37 -11.11
C LEU A 363 12.20 -5.15 -11.63
N MET A 364 10.91 -5.05 -11.36
CA MET A 364 10.10 -3.88 -11.70
C MET A 364 10.41 -2.65 -10.83
N GLY A 365 11.30 -2.78 -9.83
CA GLY A 365 11.92 -1.65 -9.14
C GLY A 365 13.03 -0.95 -9.95
N VAL A 366 13.58 -1.59 -10.99
CA VAL A 366 14.65 -1.01 -11.83
C VAL A 366 14.17 0.19 -12.66
N PRO A 367 13.02 0.15 -13.35
CA PRO A 367 12.52 1.30 -14.10
C PRO A 367 12.37 2.60 -13.29
N PRO A 368 11.69 2.62 -12.11
CA PRO A 368 11.61 3.84 -11.31
C PRO A 368 12.98 4.28 -10.78
N PHE A 369 13.90 3.35 -10.45
CA PHE A 369 15.27 3.70 -10.08
C PHE A 369 16.01 4.46 -11.18
N ILE A 370 15.92 3.98 -12.44
CA ILE A 370 16.52 4.65 -13.60
C ILE A 370 15.89 6.04 -13.77
N GLY A 371 14.55 6.11 -13.72
CA GLY A 371 13.82 7.37 -13.85
C GLY A 371 14.23 8.40 -12.81
N THR A 372 14.27 8.02 -11.54
CA THR A 372 14.70 8.91 -10.46
C THR A 372 16.16 9.29 -10.56
N THR A 373 17.05 8.39 -11.00
CA THR A 373 18.47 8.72 -11.21
C THR A 373 18.63 9.80 -12.29
N ILE A 374 17.93 9.66 -13.41
CA ILE A 374 17.90 10.69 -14.47
C ILE A 374 17.32 11.99 -13.93
N GLY A 375 16.20 11.93 -13.22
CA GLY A 375 15.56 13.09 -12.60
C GLY A 375 16.48 13.82 -11.61
N ALA A 376 17.19 13.10 -10.75
CA ALA A 376 18.11 13.66 -9.76
C ALA A 376 19.34 14.31 -10.42
N MET A 377 19.95 13.65 -11.41
CA MET A 377 21.10 14.18 -12.15
C MET A 377 20.78 15.48 -12.89
N ILE A 378 19.55 15.60 -13.42
CA ILE A 378 19.10 16.82 -14.09
C ILE A 378 18.71 17.88 -13.06
N CYS A 379 17.92 17.51 -12.04
CA CYS A 379 17.30 18.45 -11.11
C CYS A 379 18.32 19.18 -10.23
N GLY A 380 19.31 18.49 -9.67
CA GLY A 380 20.24 19.10 -8.71
C GLY A 380 21.01 20.29 -9.30
N PRO A 381 21.87 20.07 -10.31
CA PRO A 381 22.65 21.15 -10.93
C PRO A 381 21.77 22.22 -11.59
N LEU A 382 20.64 21.82 -12.19
CA LEU A 382 19.75 22.74 -12.88
C LEU A 382 18.97 23.64 -11.91
N SER A 383 18.53 23.11 -10.77
CA SER A 383 17.84 23.89 -9.74
C SER A 383 18.73 25.01 -9.21
N ASP A 384 19.97 24.69 -8.85
CA ASP A 384 20.92 25.68 -8.33
C ASP A 384 21.35 26.68 -9.41
N SER A 385 21.54 26.23 -10.66
CA SER A 385 21.87 27.12 -11.79
C SER A 385 20.75 28.12 -12.11
N ILE A 386 19.49 27.65 -12.11
CA ILE A 386 18.32 28.50 -12.35
C ILE A 386 18.15 29.49 -11.19
N ALA A 387 18.26 29.03 -9.95
CA ALA A 387 18.20 29.88 -8.77
C ALA A 387 19.22 31.02 -8.82
N LEU A 388 20.49 30.72 -9.10
CA LEU A 388 21.55 31.73 -9.22
C LEU A 388 21.32 32.67 -10.40
N THR A 389 20.85 32.16 -11.54
CA THR A 389 20.56 32.99 -12.71
C THR A 389 19.40 33.95 -12.46
N LEU A 390 18.35 33.50 -11.77
CA LEU A 390 17.22 34.34 -11.41
C LEU A 390 17.59 35.35 -10.32
N ALA A 391 18.38 34.96 -9.32
CA ALA A 391 18.89 35.88 -8.29
C ALA A 391 19.79 36.97 -8.90
N LYS A 392 20.68 36.63 -9.84
CA LYS A 392 21.48 37.61 -10.60
C LYS A 392 20.63 38.60 -11.38
N ARG A 393 19.54 38.12 -11.97
CA ARG A 393 18.57 38.98 -12.68
C ARG A 393 17.74 39.84 -11.72
N ASN A 394 17.64 39.44 -10.46
CA ASN A 394 16.93 40.15 -9.39
C ASN A 394 17.87 40.98 -8.50
N GLY A 395 19.03 41.42 -9.04
CA GLY A 395 19.96 42.28 -8.29
C GLY A 395 20.66 41.60 -7.11
N GLY A 396 20.86 40.27 -7.16
CA GLY A 396 21.54 39.50 -6.11
C GLY A 396 20.61 38.98 -5.00
N VAL A 397 19.32 39.31 -5.07
CA VAL A 397 18.29 38.86 -4.12
C VAL A 397 17.76 37.48 -4.52
N PHE A 398 17.96 36.49 -3.65
CA PHE A 398 17.45 35.14 -3.82
C PHE A 398 16.14 34.95 -3.07
N GLU A 399 15.12 34.48 -3.78
CA GLU A 399 13.83 34.08 -3.23
C GLU A 399 13.67 32.54 -3.34
N PRO A 400 13.28 31.83 -2.27
CA PRO A 400 13.08 30.38 -2.31
C PRO A 400 12.11 29.89 -3.41
N GLU A 401 11.13 30.71 -3.79
CA GLU A 401 10.13 30.44 -4.83
C GLU A 401 10.74 30.24 -6.22
N MET A 402 11.92 30.81 -6.48
CA MET A 402 12.62 30.67 -7.76
C MET A 402 12.91 29.20 -8.13
N ARG A 403 12.97 28.30 -7.13
CA ARG A 403 13.18 26.86 -7.33
C ARG A 403 11.93 26.13 -7.87
N LEU A 404 10.73 26.67 -7.70
CA LEU A 404 9.46 26.01 -8.04
C LEU A 404 9.20 25.93 -9.55
N TRP A 405 9.82 26.80 -10.35
CA TRP A 405 9.68 26.76 -11.82
C TRP A 405 10.11 25.43 -12.42
N LEU A 406 11.15 24.81 -11.85
CA LEU A 406 11.62 23.51 -12.29
C LEU A 406 10.60 22.39 -11.99
N ALA A 407 9.91 22.47 -10.84
CA ALA A 407 8.87 21.51 -10.48
C ALA A 407 7.71 21.52 -11.48
N ILE A 408 7.28 22.71 -11.91
CA ILE A 408 6.15 22.86 -12.86
C ILE A 408 6.47 22.20 -14.20
N ALA A 409 7.72 22.31 -14.69
CA ALA A 409 8.11 21.77 -15.99
C ALA A 409 8.06 20.22 -16.04
N PHE A 410 8.33 19.55 -14.92
CA PHE A 410 8.40 18.08 -14.85
C PHE A 410 7.11 17.41 -14.37
N THR A 411 6.24 18.15 -13.66
CA THR A 411 4.94 17.66 -13.17
C THR A 411 4.10 16.93 -14.25
N PRO A 412 4.00 17.40 -15.52
CA PRO A 412 3.19 16.71 -16.54
C PRO A 412 3.65 15.29 -16.89
N LEU A 413 4.92 14.93 -16.62
CA LEU A 413 5.43 13.58 -16.85
C LEU A 413 4.81 12.56 -15.87
N VAL A 414 4.42 13.00 -14.67
CA VAL A 414 3.83 12.14 -13.64
C VAL A 414 2.52 11.49 -14.11
N PRO A 415 1.46 12.25 -14.48
CA PRO A 415 0.23 11.65 -14.97
C PRO A 415 0.45 10.88 -16.28
N ALA A 416 1.33 11.33 -17.17
CA ALA A 416 1.64 10.61 -18.40
C ALA A 416 2.18 9.19 -18.11
N GLY A 417 3.15 9.07 -17.19
CA GLY A 417 3.68 7.77 -16.78
C GLY A 417 2.65 6.89 -16.05
N LEU A 418 1.83 7.49 -15.19
CA LEU A 418 0.78 6.76 -14.46
C LEU A 418 -0.34 6.25 -15.38
N PHE A 419 -0.77 7.03 -16.37
CA PHE A 419 -1.75 6.58 -17.37
C PHE A 419 -1.18 5.41 -18.20
N MET A 420 0.09 5.50 -18.61
CA MET A 420 0.74 4.39 -19.32
C MET A 420 0.81 3.12 -18.47
N PHE A 421 1.10 3.25 -17.17
CA PHE A 421 1.10 2.14 -16.22
C PHE A 421 -0.29 1.51 -16.07
N GLY A 422 -1.31 2.32 -15.76
CA GLY A 422 -2.67 1.83 -15.52
C GLY A 422 -3.32 1.21 -16.76
N ILE A 423 -3.22 1.86 -17.92
CA ILE A 423 -3.74 1.34 -19.20
C ILE A 423 -3.01 0.04 -19.59
N GLY A 424 -1.69 -0.01 -19.35
CA GLY A 424 -0.88 -1.20 -19.61
C GLY A 424 -1.34 -2.40 -18.79
N LEU A 425 -1.60 -2.21 -17.50
CA LEU A 425 -2.14 -3.25 -16.62
C LEU A 425 -3.55 -3.69 -17.03
N ASN A 426 -4.47 -2.75 -17.25
CA ASN A 426 -5.86 -3.05 -17.60
C ASN A 426 -5.99 -3.89 -18.89
N ASN A 427 -5.16 -3.59 -19.89
CA ASN A 427 -5.21 -4.28 -21.17
C ASN A 427 -4.42 -5.61 -21.17
N GLY A 428 -3.73 -5.95 -20.07
CA GLY A 428 -2.82 -7.10 -20.05
C GLY A 428 -1.68 -6.99 -21.07
N SER A 429 -1.21 -5.76 -21.34
CA SER A 429 -0.18 -5.47 -22.35
C SER A 429 1.18 -6.11 -21.99
N HIS A 430 2.14 -6.10 -22.91
CA HIS A 430 3.49 -6.55 -22.59
C HIS A 430 4.07 -5.76 -21.40
N TRP A 431 4.72 -6.44 -20.45
CA TRP A 431 5.19 -5.88 -19.17
C TRP A 431 6.09 -4.63 -19.30
N LEU A 432 6.76 -4.48 -20.46
CA LEU A 432 7.57 -3.29 -20.76
C LEU A 432 6.76 -1.99 -20.74
N LEU A 433 5.48 -2.00 -21.13
CA LEU A 433 4.69 -0.79 -21.17
C LEU A 433 4.41 -0.25 -19.76
N PRO A 434 3.90 -1.07 -18.80
CA PRO A 434 3.85 -0.68 -17.40
C PRO A 434 5.21 -0.26 -16.83
N ALA A 435 6.28 -1.00 -17.12
CA ALA A 435 7.63 -0.67 -16.65
C ALA A 435 8.11 0.71 -17.12
N PHE A 436 7.91 1.03 -18.40
CA PHE A 436 8.28 2.32 -18.97
C PHE A 436 7.44 3.47 -18.39
N GLY A 437 6.15 3.22 -18.13
CA GLY A 437 5.28 4.17 -17.42
C GLY A 437 5.80 4.53 -16.03
N LEU A 438 6.25 3.53 -15.25
CA LEU A 438 6.87 3.74 -13.93
C LEU A 438 8.17 4.56 -14.02
N GLY A 439 8.98 4.31 -15.06
CA GLY A 439 10.21 5.09 -15.28
C GLY A 439 9.92 6.57 -15.58
N ILE A 440 8.96 6.86 -16.45
CA ILE A 440 8.57 8.23 -16.79
C ILE A 440 7.98 8.97 -15.58
N SER A 441 7.08 8.32 -14.84
CA SER A 441 6.50 8.95 -13.65
C SER A 441 7.57 9.27 -12.61
N ALA A 442 8.53 8.36 -12.41
CA ALA A 442 9.65 8.56 -11.50
C ALA A 442 10.56 9.76 -11.88
N VAL A 443 10.80 10.01 -13.19
CA VAL A 443 11.50 11.23 -13.65
C VAL A 443 10.74 12.49 -13.25
N GLY A 444 9.41 12.48 -13.41
CA GLY A 444 8.56 13.64 -13.13
C GLY A 444 8.40 13.97 -11.63
N ILE A 445 8.53 12.96 -10.76
CA ILE A 445 8.30 13.08 -9.31
C ILE A 445 9.48 13.76 -8.58
N VAL A 446 10.72 13.54 -9.01
CA VAL A 446 11.92 14.04 -8.30
C VAL A 446 11.92 15.57 -8.15
N PRO A 447 11.70 16.39 -9.21
CA PRO A 447 11.86 17.83 -9.08
C PRO A 447 10.83 18.50 -8.16
N PRO A 448 9.52 18.23 -8.25
CA PRO A 448 8.54 18.75 -7.29
C PRO A 448 8.83 18.32 -5.85
N SER A 449 9.25 17.07 -5.64
CA SER A 449 9.55 16.57 -4.30
C SER A 449 10.82 17.21 -3.70
N SER A 450 11.88 17.32 -4.48
CA SER A 450 13.12 18.00 -4.06
C SER A 450 12.86 19.49 -3.80
N ALA A 451 12.09 20.15 -4.67
CA ALA A 451 11.77 21.57 -4.53
C ALA A 451 10.98 21.87 -3.25
N ALA A 452 10.01 21.01 -2.89
CA ALA A 452 9.24 21.15 -1.66
C ALA A 452 10.12 21.10 -0.40
N LEU A 453 11.07 20.14 -0.32
CA LEU A 453 12.00 20.04 0.81
C LEU A 453 12.98 21.22 0.88
N THR A 454 13.54 21.64 -0.26
CA THR A 454 14.44 22.81 -0.30
C THR A 454 13.70 24.08 0.05
N TYR A 455 12.46 24.26 -0.42
CA TYR A 455 11.66 25.43 -0.08
C TYR A 455 11.43 25.54 1.43
N LEU A 456 11.08 24.44 2.10
CA LEU A 456 10.89 24.43 3.55
C LEU A 456 12.18 24.74 4.30
N THR A 457 13.30 24.18 3.83
CA THR A 457 14.62 24.36 4.43
C THR A 457 15.14 25.79 4.26
N ASP A 458 14.84 26.43 3.12
CA ASP A 458 15.31 27.78 2.78
C ASP A 458 14.36 28.86 3.34
N ALA A 459 13.03 28.67 3.24
CA ALA A 459 12.02 29.64 3.68
C ALA A 459 11.76 29.65 5.19
N TYR A 460 11.92 28.49 5.85
CA TYR A 460 11.50 28.29 7.25
C TYR A 460 12.60 27.66 8.10
N THR A 461 13.82 28.18 8.03
CA THR A 461 15.01 27.67 8.75
C THR A 461 14.78 27.52 10.25
N ASP A 462 14.11 28.49 10.88
CA ASP A 462 13.98 28.57 12.34
C ASP A 462 12.94 27.57 12.89
N ILE A 463 12.00 27.14 12.04
CA ILE A 463 10.94 26.18 12.37
C ILE A 463 11.04 24.91 11.51
N ILE A 464 12.23 24.61 10.98
CA ILE A 464 12.44 23.53 10.02
C ILE A 464 12.01 22.16 10.56
N ALA A 465 12.30 21.90 11.85
CA ALA A 465 11.95 20.63 12.47
C ALA A 465 10.43 20.42 12.49
N ASP A 466 9.66 21.44 12.88
CA ASP A 466 8.20 21.34 12.97
C ASP A 466 7.53 21.40 11.58
N SER A 467 8.09 22.17 10.64
CA SER A 467 7.55 22.31 9.28
C SER A 467 7.75 21.06 8.43
N VAL A 468 8.95 20.46 8.45
CA VAL A 468 9.24 19.19 7.78
C VAL A 468 8.40 18.07 8.38
N LEU A 469 8.15 18.11 9.69
CA LEU A 469 7.33 17.12 10.37
C LEU A 469 5.85 17.22 9.99
N GLY A 470 5.31 18.44 9.85
CA GLY A 470 3.97 18.66 9.30
C GLY A 470 3.83 18.16 7.85
N VAL A 471 4.85 18.38 7.03
CA VAL A 471 4.89 17.89 5.63
C VAL A 471 4.96 16.36 5.57
N THR A 472 5.78 15.76 6.44
CA THR A 472 5.90 14.31 6.59
C THR A 472 4.58 13.67 7.02
N PHE A 473 3.87 14.29 7.97
CA PHE A 473 2.53 13.87 8.39
C PHE A 473 1.55 13.84 7.21
N VAL A 474 1.41 14.95 6.48
CA VAL A 474 0.48 15.03 5.34
C VAL A 474 0.85 14.03 4.24
N ARG A 475 2.15 13.87 3.95
CA ARG A 475 2.61 12.92 2.96
C ARG A 475 2.18 11.49 3.27
N ASN A 476 2.45 11.06 4.50
CA ASN A 476 2.17 9.69 4.93
C ASN A 476 0.66 9.47 5.08
N LEU A 477 -0.10 10.49 5.50
CA LEU A 477 -1.55 10.46 5.55
C LEU A 477 -2.18 10.26 4.16
N ILE A 478 -1.79 11.07 3.16
CA ILE A 478 -2.32 10.95 1.79
C ILE A 478 -2.01 9.57 1.22
N SER A 479 -0.76 9.10 1.37
CA SER A 479 -0.35 7.77 0.89
C SER A 479 -1.18 6.65 1.54
N THR A 480 -1.41 6.74 2.85
CA THR A 480 -2.23 5.77 3.60
C THR A 480 -3.68 5.72 3.10
N ILE A 481 -4.29 6.88 2.87
CA ILE A 481 -5.67 6.98 2.36
C ILE A 481 -5.78 6.29 1.00
N PHE A 482 -4.85 6.55 0.09
CA PHE A 482 -4.89 5.96 -1.25
C PHE A 482 -4.68 4.43 -1.22
N ILE A 483 -3.78 3.92 -0.38
CA ILE A 483 -3.53 2.47 -0.26
C ILE A 483 -4.76 1.74 0.29
N PHE A 484 -5.45 2.30 1.30
CA PHE A 484 -6.71 1.73 1.81
C PHE A 484 -7.84 1.83 0.77
N ALA A 485 -7.92 2.94 0.03
CA ALA A 485 -8.93 3.12 -1.01
C ALA A 485 -8.69 2.25 -2.26
N GLN A 486 -7.45 1.81 -2.48
CA GLN A 486 -7.06 1.05 -3.66
C GLN A 486 -7.77 -0.31 -3.73
N THR A 487 -7.78 -1.10 -2.67
CA THR A 487 -8.39 -2.45 -2.70
C THR A 487 -9.87 -2.40 -3.09
N PRO A 488 -10.72 -1.56 -2.47
CA PRO A 488 -12.12 -1.40 -2.90
C PRO A 488 -12.30 -0.79 -4.29
N TRP A 489 -11.35 0.00 -4.79
CA TRP A 489 -11.42 0.56 -6.15
C TRP A 489 -11.11 -0.47 -7.23
N VAL A 490 -10.23 -1.44 -6.93
CA VAL A 490 -9.86 -2.52 -7.84
C VAL A 490 -10.87 -3.67 -7.77
N ASP A 491 -11.27 -4.06 -6.57
CA ASP A 491 -12.25 -5.13 -6.34
C ASP A 491 -13.66 -4.56 -6.28
N ARG A 492 -14.26 -4.30 -7.46
CA ARG A 492 -15.71 -4.14 -7.53
C ARG A 492 -16.36 -5.53 -7.66
N PRO A 493 -17.05 -6.04 -6.62
CA PRO A 493 -17.60 -7.40 -6.61
C PRO A 493 -18.64 -7.69 -7.71
N ASN A 494 -19.15 -6.65 -8.38
CA ASN A 494 -20.19 -6.75 -9.42
C ASN A 494 -19.67 -6.50 -10.85
N GLU A 495 -18.36 -6.53 -11.10
CA GLU A 495 -17.84 -6.44 -12.46
C GLU A 495 -17.78 -7.80 -13.14
N ILE A 496 -18.80 -8.09 -13.97
CA ILE A 496 -18.97 -9.36 -14.69
C ILE A 496 -17.72 -9.79 -15.45
N GLU A 497 -17.02 -8.87 -16.11
CA GLU A 497 -15.83 -9.23 -16.89
C GLU A 497 -14.68 -9.68 -15.99
N SER A 498 -14.53 -9.08 -14.81
CA SER A 498 -13.54 -9.48 -13.81
C SER A 498 -13.86 -10.87 -13.25
N ASN A 499 -15.12 -11.08 -12.86
CA ASN A 499 -15.61 -12.36 -12.34
C ASN A 499 -15.50 -13.48 -13.40
N HIS A 500 -15.85 -13.18 -14.65
CA HIS A 500 -15.68 -14.08 -15.77
C HIS A 500 -14.20 -14.45 -15.97
N ARG A 501 -13.29 -13.47 -15.96
CA ARG A 501 -11.84 -13.72 -16.10
C ARG A 501 -11.30 -14.63 -15.00
N ARG A 502 -11.67 -14.38 -13.74
CA ARG A 502 -11.30 -15.21 -12.57
C ARG A 502 -11.84 -16.64 -12.71
N ALA A 503 -13.11 -16.79 -13.05
CA ALA A 503 -13.72 -18.09 -13.30
C ALA A 503 -12.99 -18.88 -14.40
N LYS A 504 -12.61 -18.22 -15.51
CA LYS A 504 -11.82 -18.87 -16.57
C LYS A 504 -10.43 -19.33 -16.06
N ALA A 505 -9.79 -18.55 -15.19
CA ALA A 505 -8.50 -18.92 -14.61
C ALA A 505 -8.63 -20.19 -13.75
N PHE A 506 -9.59 -20.23 -12.81
CA PHE A 506 -9.81 -21.41 -11.97
C PHE A 506 -10.16 -22.66 -12.79
N ILE A 507 -10.94 -22.53 -13.85
CA ILE A 507 -11.26 -23.67 -14.74
C ILE A 507 -10.01 -24.18 -15.46
N ARG A 508 -9.12 -23.29 -15.91
CA ARG A 508 -7.85 -23.69 -16.52
C ARG A 508 -6.94 -24.38 -15.52
N ASP A 509 -6.84 -23.87 -14.30
CA ASP A 509 -6.05 -24.47 -13.23
C ASP A 509 -6.60 -25.87 -12.86
N ALA A 510 -7.92 -26.00 -12.75
CA ALA A 510 -8.59 -27.28 -12.52
C ALA A 510 -8.29 -28.28 -13.64
N ALA A 511 -8.38 -27.85 -14.91
CA ALA A 511 -8.06 -28.69 -16.05
C ALA A 511 -6.58 -29.10 -16.10
N ALA A 512 -5.67 -28.17 -15.79
CA ALA A 512 -4.24 -28.44 -15.71
C ALA A 512 -3.89 -29.45 -14.60
N ALA A 513 -4.64 -29.45 -13.50
CA ALA A 513 -4.54 -30.42 -12.42
C ALA A 513 -5.28 -31.76 -12.70
N GLY A 514 -5.87 -31.92 -13.88
CA GLY A 514 -6.51 -33.17 -14.30
C GLY A 514 -7.96 -33.35 -13.85
N ALA A 515 -8.66 -32.28 -13.45
CA ALA A 515 -10.08 -32.36 -13.13
C ALA A 515 -10.92 -32.63 -14.39
N HIS A 516 -11.97 -33.44 -14.26
CA HIS A 516 -12.88 -33.79 -15.36
C HIS A 516 -14.14 -32.91 -15.41
N LEU A 517 -14.47 -32.27 -14.28
CA LEU A 517 -15.64 -31.40 -14.11
C LEU A 517 -15.23 -30.18 -13.27
N ALA A 518 -15.56 -28.99 -13.76
CA ALA A 518 -15.51 -27.75 -12.99
C ALA A 518 -16.93 -27.23 -12.71
N VAL A 519 -17.21 -26.86 -11.47
CA VAL A 519 -18.52 -26.32 -11.05
C VAL A 519 -18.28 -24.95 -10.42
N LEU A 520 -19.04 -23.94 -10.86
CA LEU A 520 -19.03 -22.59 -10.29
C LEU A 520 -20.31 -22.33 -9.45
N PRO A 521 -20.29 -21.31 -8.57
CA PRO A 521 -21.46 -20.92 -7.78
C PRO A 521 -22.63 -20.34 -8.59
N GLU A 522 -23.81 -20.29 -7.99
CA GLU A 522 -24.95 -19.54 -8.56
C GLU A 522 -24.59 -18.05 -8.65
N TYR A 523 -25.01 -17.39 -9.74
CA TYR A 523 -24.81 -15.95 -9.94
C TYR A 523 -23.35 -15.47 -9.82
N HIS A 524 -22.36 -16.32 -10.07
CA HIS A 524 -20.94 -15.96 -9.90
C HIS A 524 -20.47 -14.81 -10.80
N LEU A 525 -21.19 -14.49 -11.88
CA LEU A 525 -20.87 -13.35 -12.75
C LEU A 525 -21.31 -12.01 -12.15
N ALA A 526 -22.48 -11.95 -11.52
CA ALA A 526 -23.04 -10.72 -10.96
C ALA A 526 -23.96 -11.07 -9.81
N ASP A 527 -23.85 -10.36 -8.68
CA ASP A 527 -24.73 -10.55 -7.55
C ASP A 527 -26.19 -10.14 -7.90
N PHE A 528 -27.12 -11.09 -7.78
CA PHE A 528 -28.57 -10.86 -7.91
C PHE A 528 -29.30 -10.87 -6.56
N TYR A 529 -28.56 -10.92 -5.45
CA TYR A 529 -29.07 -10.68 -4.11
C TYR A 529 -29.71 -9.27 -4.06
N PRO A 530 -30.80 -9.05 -3.29
CA PRO A 530 -31.67 -7.89 -3.45
C PRO A 530 -31.00 -6.57 -2.97
N SER A 531 -30.10 -6.05 -3.79
CA SER A 531 -29.58 -4.70 -3.75
C SER A 531 -29.32 -4.24 -5.19
N HIS A 532 -30.43 -3.87 -5.84
CA HIS A 532 -30.56 -2.87 -6.88
C HIS A 532 -29.28 -2.34 -7.55
N ASP A 533 -29.04 -2.78 -8.79
CA ASP A 533 -28.53 -1.89 -9.82
C ASP A 533 -29.25 -2.16 -11.15
N PRO A 534 -29.97 -1.17 -11.75
CA PRO A 534 -30.54 -1.32 -13.09
C PRO A 534 -29.50 -1.68 -14.17
N THR A 535 -28.21 -1.41 -13.94
CA THR A 535 -27.13 -1.85 -14.84
C THR A 535 -26.98 -3.37 -14.88
N ILE A 536 -27.11 -4.08 -13.74
CA ILE A 536 -26.98 -5.55 -13.68
C ILE A 536 -28.05 -6.23 -14.54
N ARG A 537 -29.29 -5.72 -14.50
CA ARG A 537 -30.39 -6.20 -15.37
C ARG A 537 -30.06 -6.05 -16.86
N GLN A 538 -29.48 -4.92 -17.24
CA GLN A 538 -29.06 -4.71 -18.63
C GLN A 538 -27.91 -5.66 -19.00
N GLN A 539 -26.99 -5.92 -18.07
CA GLN A 539 -25.88 -6.84 -18.29
C GLN A 539 -26.31 -8.30 -18.46
N CYS A 540 -27.44 -8.73 -17.88
CA CYS A 540 -28.03 -10.05 -18.14
C CYS A 540 -28.29 -10.30 -19.62
N SER A 541 -28.49 -9.26 -20.45
CA SER A 541 -28.70 -9.43 -21.89
C SER A 541 -27.55 -10.16 -22.60
N ASN A 542 -26.35 -10.11 -22.04
CA ASN A 542 -25.13 -10.72 -22.58
C ASN A 542 -24.91 -12.18 -22.13
N TRP A 543 -25.88 -12.80 -21.45
CA TRP A 543 -25.75 -14.17 -20.93
C TRP A 543 -25.30 -15.19 -22.01
N LYS A 544 -25.77 -15.04 -23.25
CA LYS A 544 -25.39 -15.91 -24.37
C LYS A 544 -23.91 -15.85 -24.69
N THR A 545 -23.35 -14.64 -24.69
CA THR A 545 -21.91 -14.42 -24.93
C THR A 545 -21.07 -15.14 -23.89
N TYR A 546 -21.45 -15.06 -22.62
CA TYR A 546 -20.73 -15.77 -21.54
C TYR A 546 -20.91 -17.28 -21.62
N LEU A 547 -22.11 -17.77 -21.96
CA LEU A 547 -22.33 -19.20 -22.19
C LEU A 547 -21.45 -19.72 -23.34
N GLU A 548 -21.39 -19.02 -24.46
CA GLU A 548 -20.53 -19.35 -25.60
C GLU A 548 -19.04 -19.34 -25.21
N ASN A 549 -18.61 -18.38 -24.38
CA ASN A 549 -17.25 -18.33 -23.84
C ASN A 549 -16.92 -19.54 -22.98
N TYR A 550 -17.85 -20.01 -22.14
CA TYR A 550 -17.67 -21.24 -21.37
C TYR A 550 -17.67 -22.49 -22.25
N CYS A 551 -18.51 -22.55 -23.29
CA CYS A 551 -18.48 -23.62 -24.29
C CYS A 551 -17.12 -23.69 -25.01
N ALA A 552 -16.58 -22.54 -25.42
CA ALA A 552 -15.26 -22.46 -26.02
C ALA A 552 -14.16 -22.90 -25.04
N LEU A 553 -14.26 -22.48 -23.77
CA LEU A 553 -13.30 -22.85 -22.72
C LEU A 553 -13.34 -24.35 -22.40
N ALA A 554 -14.52 -24.96 -22.31
CA ALA A 554 -14.68 -26.39 -22.08
C ALA A 554 -13.95 -27.21 -23.16
N LYS A 555 -14.08 -26.78 -24.42
CA LYS A 555 -13.39 -27.37 -25.57
C LYS A 555 -11.88 -27.11 -25.55
N GLU A 556 -11.45 -25.90 -25.20
CA GLU A 556 -10.04 -25.50 -25.07
C GLU A 556 -9.33 -26.35 -24.02
N CYS A 557 -9.95 -26.52 -22.85
CA CYS A 557 -9.39 -27.21 -21.70
C CYS A 557 -9.69 -28.72 -21.68
N ASN A 558 -10.52 -29.23 -22.60
CA ASN A 558 -11.02 -30.61 -22.62
C ASN A 558 -11.62 -31.04 -21.25
N ILE A 559 -12.47 -30.19 -20.67
CA ILE A 559 -13.10 -30.37 -19.35
C ILE A 559 -14.61 -30.12 -19.43
N CYS A 560 -15.42 -30.85 -18.65
CA CYS A 560 -16.84 -30.54 -18.50
C CYS A 560 -17.01 -29.33 -17.56
N ILE A 561 -17.96 -28.45 -17.84
CA ILE A 561 -18.18 -27.23 -17.05
C ILE A 561 -19.67 -27.09 -16.70
N VAL A 562 -19.95 -26.89 -15.41
CA VAL A 562 -21.18 -26.26 -14.96
C VAL A 562 -20.81 -24.83 -14.54
N PRO A 563 -21.11 -23.82 -15.37
CA PRO A 563 -20.63 -22.45 -15.15
C PRO A 563 -21.45 -21.75 -14.07
N GLY A 564 -21.96 -22.48 -13.08
CA GLY A 564 -22.89 -21.97 -12.11
C GLY A 564 -24.25 -21.69 -12.73
N SER A 565 -24.86 -20.58 -12.33
CA SER A 565 -26.09 -20.11 -12.93
C SER A 565 -25.93 -18.75 -13.59
N LEU A 566 -26.69 -18.55 -14.67
CA LEU A 566 -26.74 -17.33 -15.46
C LEU A 566 -28.14 -16.72 -15.35
N GLY A 567 -28.20 -15.41 -15.14
CA GLY A 567 -29.43 -14.63 -15.25
C GLY A 567 -29.78 -14.41 -16.72
N GLU A 568 -30.71 -15.19 -17.27
CA GLU A 568 -31.14 -15.05 -18.66
C GLU A 568 -32.22 -13.96 -18.78
N LEU A 569 -31.91 -12.89 -19.50
CA LEU A 569 -32.93 -11.90 -19.86
C LEU A 569 -33.67 -12.32 -21.14
N HIS A 570 -34.96 -12.61 -21.02
CA HIS A 570 -35.84 -12.97 -22.13
C HIS A 570 -36.69 -11.78 -22.64
N ALA A 571 -37.27 -11.94 -23.83
CA ALA A 571 -38.20 -10.99 -24.42
C ALA A 571 -39.37 -10.70 -23.45
N GLY A 572 -39.70 -9.42 -23.24
CA GLY A 572 -40.64 -8.98 -22.21
C GLY A 572 -39.99 -8.63 -20.86
N ASN A 573 -38.67 -8.45 -20.83
CA ASN A 573 -37.90 -8.00 -19.67
C ASN A 573 -37.96 -8.97 -18.48
N THR A 574 -38.19 -10.26 -18.73
CA THR A 574 -38.27 -11.30 -17.68
C THR A 574 -36.90 -11.94 -17.50
N ILE A 575 -36.43 -12.03 -16.25
CA ILE A 575 -35.20 -12.73 -15.91
C ILE A 575 -35.55 -14.12 -15.40
N VAL A 576 -34.83 -15.14 -15.85
CA VAL A 576 -34.84 -16.48 -15.24
C VAL A 576 -33.43 -16.85 -14.80
N ASN A 577 -33.34 -17.69 -13.78
CA ASN A 577 -32.09 -18.20 -13.25
C ASN A 577 -31.85 -19.61 -13.80
N ALA A 578 -30.83 -19.78 -14.63
CA ALA A 578 -30.60 -21.01 -15.36
C ALA A 578 -29.17 -21.53 -15.22
N ALA A 579 -29.03 -22.84 -15.00
CA ALA A 579 -27.76 -23.55 -14.97
C ALA A 579 -27.62 -24.44 -16.20
N TYR A 580 -26.37 -24.62 -16.65
CA TYR A 580 -26.04 -25.38 -17.85
C TYR A 580 -25.01 -26.46 -17.54
N PHE A 581 -25.10 -27.59 -18.23
CA PHE A 581 -24.02 -28.57 -18.29
C PHE A 581 -23.37 -28.53 -19.66
N ILE A 582 -22.09 -28.21 -19.71
CA ILE A 582 -21.28 -28.10 -20.92
C ILE A 582 -20.31 -29.29 -20.93
N ASP A 583 -20.30 -30.06 -22.01
CA ASP A 583 -19.36 -31.16 -22.16
C ASP A 583 -17.95 -30.68 -22.55
N ASN A 584 -16.98 -31.58 -22.46
CA ASN A 584 -15.58 -31.34 -22.84
C ASN A 584 -15.34 -31.03 -24.33
N LYS A 585 -16.37 -31.12 -25.17
CA LYS A 585 -16.32 -30.73 -26.60
C LYS A 585 -16.94 -29.35 -26.84
N GLY A 586 -17.43 -28.69 -25.78
CA GLY A 586 -18.10 -27.39 -25.84
C GLY A 586 -19.59 -27.45 -26.17
N GLY A 587 -20.21 -28.63 -26.10
CA GLY A 587 -21.64 -28.83 -26.35
C GLY A 587 -22.46 -28.76 -25.07
N THR A 588 -23.55 -28.01 -25.09
CA THR A 588 -24.53 -27.98 -23.99
C THR A 588 -25.36 -29.26 -23.95
N ARG A 589 -25.25 -30.04 -22.89
CA ARG A 589 -25.97 -31.33 -22.71
C ARG A 589 -27.25 -31.21 -21.90
N GLY A 590 -27.31 -30.23 -21.00
CA GLY A 590 -28.47 -29.98 -20.17
C GLY A 590 -28.60 -28.50 -19.83
N ARG A 591 -29.86 -28.07 -19.65
CA ARG A 591 -30.24 -26.75 -19.13
C ARG A 591 -31.28 -26.99 -18.05
N TYR A 592 -31.07 -26.39 -16.89
CA TYR A 592 -32.04 -26.38 -15.80
C TYR A 592 -32.39 -24.94 -15.46
N GLU A 593 -33.68 -24.69 -15.21
CA GLU A 593 -34.21 -23.39 -14.81
C GLU A 593 -34.76 -23.50 -13.40
N LYS A 594 -34.31 -22.62 -12.51
CA LYS A 594 -34.63 -22.68 -11.08
C LYS A 594 -36.13 -22.72 -10.86
N LYS A 595 -36.59 -23.73 -10.11
CA LYS A 595 -38.02 -23.93 -9.83
C LYS A 595 -38.40 -23.29 -8.50
N ASN A 596 -37.67 -23.63 -7.45
CA ASN A 596 -37.96 -23.12 -6.12
C ASN A 596 -37.18 -21.84 -5.90
N LEU A 597 -37.82 -20.71 -6.16
CA LEU A 597 -37.23 -19.41 -5.90
C LEU A 597 -37.17 -19.12 -4.40
N TRP A 598 -36.01 -18.66 -3.93
CA TRP A 598 -35.84 -18.08 -2.61
C TRP A 598 -36.74 -16.84 -2.48
N HIS A 599 -37.35 -16.62 -1.32
CA HIS A 599 -38.40 -15.61 -1.21
C HIS A 599 -37.99 -14.17 -1.61
N PRO A 600 -36.73 -13.70 -1.42
CA PRO A 600 -36.31 -12.38 -1.86
C PRO A 600 -36.16 -12.25 -3.38
N GLU A 601 -35.79 -13.32 -4.10
CA GLU A 601 -35.60 -13.26 -5.56
C GLU A 601 -36.93 -13.31 -6.35
N ARG A 602 -38.02 -13.77 -5.73
CA ARG A 602 -39.35 -13.93 -6.36
C ARG A 602 -39.92 -12.64 -6.97
N ALA A 603 -39.49 -11.48 -6.48
CA ALA A 603 -39.93 -10.19 -7.01
C ALA A 603 -39.28 -9.84 -8.36
N TYR A 604 -38.18 -10.51 -8.73
CA TYR A 604 -37.30 -10.10 -9.84
C TYR A 604 -37.04 -11.22 -10.84
N VAL A 605 -36.97 -12.46 -10.35
CA VAL A 605 -36.72 -13.66 -11.15
C VAL A 605 -38.03 -14.43 -11.27
N LYS A 606 -38.29 -14.96 -12.46
CA LYS A 606 -39.45 -15.82 -12.71
C LYS A 606 -39.05 -17.28 -12.54
N SER A 607 -39.88 -18.04 -11.83
CA SER A 607 -39.70 -19.48 -11.70
C SER A 607 -40.05 -20.17 -13.03
N SER A 608 -39.51 -21.38 -13.22
CA SER A 608 -39.95 -22.23 -14.33
C SER A 608 -41.47 -22.49 -14.29
N LYS A 609 -42.05 -22.90 -15.43
CA LYS A 609 -43.46 -23.30 -15.53
C LYS A 609 -43.74 -24.50 -14.61
N SER A 610 -44.84 -24.44 -13.84
CA SER A 610 -45.18 -25.43 -12.79
C SER A 610 -45.23 -26.88 -13.25
N ASP A 611 -45.53 -27.12 -14.53
CA ASP A 611 -45.79 -28.47 -15.04
C ASP A 611 -44.55 -29.14 -15.65
N THR A 612 -43.39 -28.50 -15.56
CA THR A 612 -42.14 -29.10 -16.08
C THR A 612 -41.51 -29.99 -15.03
N ARG A 613 -41.24 -31.25 -15.39
CA ARG A 613 -40.52 -32.23 -14.56
C ARG A 613 -39.03 -31.90 -14.46
N HIS A 614 -38.35 -32.28 -13.38
CA HIS A 614 -36.87 -32.24 -13.38
C HIS A 614 -36.37 -33.28 -14.38
N VAL A 615 -35.29 -33.00 -15.09
CA VAL A 615 -34.79 -33.89 -16.15
C VAL A 615 -33.33 -34.21 -15.90
N ALA A 616 -33.03 -35.50 -15.79
CA ALA A 616 -31.66 -36.00 -15.80
C ALA A 616 -31.23 -36.26 -17.26
N PHE A 617 -29.97 -35.98 -17.59
CA PHE A 617 -29.47 -36.07 -18.97
C PHE A 617 -28.11 -36.78 -19.02
N ASP A 618 -27.81 -37.38 -20.17
CA ASP A 618 -26.58 -38.13 -20.39
C ASP A 618 -25.39 -37.19 -20.65
N THR A 619 -24.27 -37.45 -19.98
CA THR A 619 -23.02 -36.70 -20.10
C THR A 619 -21.84 -37.66 -20.26
N PRO A 620 -20.64 -37.17 -20.64
CA PRO A 620 -19.43 -38.00 -20.63
C PRO A 620 -19.07 -38.58 -19.25
N LEU A 621 -19.63 -38.04 -18.17
CA LEU A 621 -19.38 -38.45 -16.79
C LEU A 621 -20.50 -39.33 -16.21
N GLY A 622 -21.42 -39.80 -17.05
CA GLY A 622 -22.64 -40.52 -16.65
C GLY A 622 -23.88 -39.63 -16.64
N LYS A 623 -24.98 -40.14 -16.10
CA LYS A 623 -26.25 -39.42 -16.08
C LYS A 623 -26.28 -38.40 -14.93
N VAL A 624 -26.49 -37.14 -15.26
CA VAL A 624 -26.37 -35.99 -14.35
C VAL A 624 -27.70 -35.27 -14.22
N GLY A 625 -27.99 -34.76 -13.02
CA GLY A 625 -29.06 -33.80 -12.74
C GLY A 625 -28.50 -32.44 -12.31
N LEU A 626 -29.23 -31.37 -12.61
CA LEU A 626 -28.94 -30.02 -12.15
C LEU A 626 -30.08 -29.52 -11.26
N LEU A 627 -29.72 -28.87 -10.17
CA LEU A 627 -30.61 -28.11 -9.28
C LEU A 627 -29.93 -26.78 -8.93
N ILE A 628 -30.64 -25.79 -8.41
CA ILE A 628 -30.04 -24.50 -8.05
C ILE A 628 -30.45 -24.11 -6.63
N CYS A 629 -29.45 -23.90 -5.77
CA CYS A 629 -29.60 -23.26 -4.46
C CYS A 629 -30.75 -23.82 -3.62
N TRP A 630 -31.82 -23.04 -3.43
CA TRP A 630 -32.98 -23.37 -2.60
C TRP A 630 -33.67 -24.70 -2.98
N ASP A 631 -33.47 -25.21 -4.21
CA ASP A 631 -33.90 -26.57 -4.60
C ASP A 631 -33.29 -27.67 -3.69
N LEU A 632 -32.13 -27.43 -3.06
CA LEU A 632 -31.48 -28.32 -2.08
C LEU A 632 -32.42 -28.71 -0.93
N ALA A 633 -33.29 -27.78 -0.51
CA ALA A 633 -34.22 -27.97 0.59
C ALA A 633 -35.32 -28.99 0.30
N PHE A 634 -35.57 -29.33 -0.98
CA PHE A 634 -36.69 -30.16 -1.40
C PHE A 634 -36.22 -31.57 -1.82
N PRO A 635 -36.43 -32.61 -0.99
CA PRO A 635 -36.05 -33.98 -1.33
C PRO A 635 -36.65 -34.46 -2.66
N GLU A 636 -37.86 -34.01 -2.98
CA GLU A 636 -38.61 -34.41 -4.17
C GLU A 636 -37.86 -34.12 -5.47
N ALA A 637 -37.12 -33.01 -5.52
CA ALA A 637 -36.33 -32.64 -6.69
C ALA A 637 -35.21 -33.66 -6.96
N PHE A 638 -34.55 -34.16 -5.90
CA PHE A 638 -33.55 -35.21 -6.01
C PHE A 638 -34.18 -36.54 -6.41
N ARG A 639 -35.32 -36.88 -5.80
CA ARG A 639 -36.06 -38.12 -6.10
C ARG A 639 -36.42 -38.20 -7.58
N GLU A 640 -36.94 -37.12 -8.13
CA GLU A 640 -37.34 -37.08 -9.54
C GLU A 640 -36.15 -37.30 -10.50
N LEU A 641 -34.97 -36.74 -10.19
CA LEU A 641 -33.75 -36.93 -10.98
C LEU A 641 -33.18 -38.34 -10.83
N VAL A 642 -33.19 -38.89 -9.63
CA VAL A 642 -32.66 -40.23 -9.30
C VAL A 642 -33.53 -41.34 -9.88
N MET A 643 -34.85 -41.16 -9.91
CA MET A 643 -35.76 -42.08 -10.62
C MET A 643 -35.47 -42.15 -12.13
N GLN A 644 -34.87 -41.10 -12.71
CA GLN A 644 -34.44 -41.10 -14.11
C GLN A 644 -33.03 -41.67 -14.32
N GLY A 645 -32.36 -42.10 -13.25
CA GLY A 645 -31.03 -42.70 -13.28
C GLY A 645 -29.88 -41.73 -13.01
N ALA A 646 -30.13 -40.51 -12.52
CA ALA A 646 -29.04 -39.57 -12.19
C ALA A 646 -28.10 -40.18 -11.14
N LYS A 647 -26.80 -40.26 -11.45
CA LYS A 647 -25.74 -40.73 -10.55
C LYS A 647 -25.05 -39.57 -9.83
N MET A 648 -25.07 -38.38 -10.43
CA MET A 648 -24.54 -37.15 -9.85
C MET A 648 -25.59 -36.04 -9.97
N ILE A 649 -25.77 -35.28 -8.90
CA ILE A 649 -26.61 -34.08 -8.87
C ILE A 649 -25.74 -32.89 -8.49
N ILE A 650 -25.71 -31.88 -9.35
CA ILE A 650 -24.89 -30.68 -9.17
C ILE A 650 -25.79 -29.52 -8.77
N VAL A 651 -25.39 -28.81 -7.72
CA VAL A 651 -26.14 -27.74 -7.10
C VAL A 651 -25.26 -26.49 -6.96
N PRO A 652 -25.21 -25.62 -7.98
CA PRO A 652 -24.72 -24.26 -7.82
C PRO A 652 -25.61 -23.48 -6.85
N ALA A 653 -25.01 -22.74 -5.93
CA ALA A 653 -25.73 -22.00 -4.91
C ALA A 653 -25.15 -20.60 -4.65
N PHE A 654 -26.03 -19.71 -4.25
CA PHE A 654 -25.74 -18.41 -3.66
C PHE A 654 -26.47 -18.39 -2.32
N TRP A 655 -25.77 -18.80 -1.27
CA TRP A 655 -26.32 -18.97 0.07
C TRP A 655 -25.44 -18.27 1.08
N LYS A 656 -26.02 -17.35 1.85
CA LYS A 656 -25.36 -16.58 2.89
C LYS A 656 -25.77 -17.11 4.27
N LEU A 657 -24.88 -17.06 5.25
CA LEU A 657 -25.20 -17.37 6.64
C LEU A 657 -26.27 -16.44 7.21
N SER A 658 -26.40 -15.24 6.65
CA SER A 658 -27.43 -14.27 7.01
C SER A 658 -28.83 -14.58 6.45
N ASP A 659 -29.00 -15.59 5.59
CA ASP A 659 -30.30 -15.90 4.97
C ASP A 659 -31.35 -16.35 6.01
N ALA A 660 -30.92 -16.82 7.19
CA ALA A 660 -31.82 -17.13 8.30
C ALA A 660 -32.55 -15.89 8.87
N SER A 661 -32.17 -14.68 8.44
CA SER A 661 -32.55 -13.38 8.98
C SER A 661 -32.22 -13.21 10.47
N ASP A 662 -32.52 -12.05 11.04
CA ASP A 662 -32.41 -11.80 12.49
C ASP A 662 -33.22 -12.81 13.32
N VAL A 663 -34.21 -13.48 12.74
CA VAL A 663 -35.01 -14.50 13.43
C VAL A 663 -34.18 -15.75 13.68
N GLY A 664 -33.57 -16.34 12.66
CA GLY A 664 -32.78 -17.56 12.81
C GLY A 664 -31.44 -17.32 13.49
N LEU A 665 -30.78 -16.19 13.18
CA LEU A 665 -29.49 -15.84 13.77
C LEU A 665 -29.56 -15.65 15.30
N LYS A 666 -30.71 -15.24 15.84
CA LYS A 666 -30.94 -15.17 17.30
C LYS A 666 -30.89 -16.55 17.96
N HIS A 667 -31.29 -17.60 17.26
CA HIS A 667 -31.29 -18.96 17.78
C HIS A 667 -29.95 -19.65 17.57
N ASN A 668 -29.38 -19.54 16.37
CA ASN A 668 -28.08 -20.10 16.04
C ASN A 668 -27.45 -19.26 14.91
N PRO A 669 -26.35 -18.53 15.17
CA PRO A 669 -25.64 -17.76 14.15
C PRO A 669 -25.11 -18.59 12.97
N ARG A 670 -24.99 -19.92 13.13
CA ARG A 670 -24.54 -20.87 12.12
C ARG A 670 -25.69 -21.70 11.54
N SER A 671 -26.96 -21.35 11.77
CA SER A 671 -28.11 -22.18 11.37
C SER A 671 -28.10 -22.60 9.91
N GLU A 672 -27.77 -21.68 8.99
CA GLU A 672 -27.68 -21.97 7.56
C GLU A 672 -26.50 -22.90 7.24
N GLY A 673 -25.36 -22.69 7.89
CA GLY A 673 -24.19 -23.56 7.70
C GLY A 673 -24.47 -24.99 8.17
N ASP A 674 -25.16 -25.14 9.30
CA ASP A 674 -25.57 -26.45 9.83
C ASP A 674 -26.61 -27.12 8.92
N PHE A 675 -27.54 -26.34 8.35
CA PHE A 675 -28.48 -26.82 7.35
C PHE A 675 -27.77 -27.33 6.09
N LEU A 676 -26.82 -26.57 5.55
CA LEU A 676 -26.06 -26.95 4.34
C LEU A 676 -25.25 -28.23 4.58
N ASP A 677 -24.50 -28.30 5.68
CA ASP A 677 -23.71 -29.48 6.04
C ASP A 677 -24.60 -30.73 6.20
N ALA A 678 -25.78 -30.58 6.82
CA ALA A 678 -26.72 -31.69 6.99
C ALA A 678 -27.42 -32.09 5.68
N ALA A 679 -27.92 -31.12 4.91
CA ALA A 679 -28.71 -31.35 3.72
C ALA A 679 -27.89 -32.00 2.60
N VAL A 680 -26.69 -31.50 2.31
CA VAL A 680 -25.86 -32.05 1.22
C VAL A 680 -25.52 -33.52 1.46
N VAL A 681 -25.11 -33.86 2.69
CA VAL A 681 -24.82 -35.25 3.07
C VAL A 681 -26.08 -36.11 3.05
N SER A 682 -27.18 -35.62 3.64
CA SER A 682 -28.45 -36.37 3.67
C SER A 682 -28.94 -36.69 2.26
N ARG A 683 -28.88 -35.73 1.33
CA ARG A 683 -29.30 -35.93 -0.06
C ARG A 683 -28.46 -36.98 -0.80
N ALA A 684 -27.16 -37.06 -0.51
CA ALA A 684 -26.30 -38.09 -1.10
C ALA A 684 -26.69 -39.50 -0.61
N PHE A 685 -26.90 -39.67 0.70
CA PHE A 685 -27.31 -40.95 1.30
C PHE A 685 -28.70 -41.37 0.87
N GLU A 686 -29.65 -40.46 0.98
CA GLU A 686 -31.06 -40.69 0.66
C GLU A 686 -31.25 -41.18 -0.77
N ASN A 687 -30.41 -40.75 -1.71
CA ASN A 687 -30.61 -40.96 -3.14
C ASN A 687 -29.54 -41.83 -3.81
N THR A 688 -28.60 -42.38 -3.04
CA THR A 688 -27.50 -43.22 -3.57
C THR A 688 -26.84 -42.55 -4.78
N CYS A 689 -26.48 -41.26 -4.64
CA CYS A 689 -25.88 -40.44 -5.70
C CYS A 689 -24.82 -39.50 -5.12
N ALA A 690 -23.90 -39.05 -5.97
CA ALA A 690 -22.98 -37.97 -5.61
C ALA A 690 -23.70 -36.61 -5.64
N VAL A 691 -23.50 -35.79 -4.62
CA VAL A 691 -24.01 -34.41 -4.57
C VAL A 691 -22.83 -33.45 -4.60
N VAL A 692 -22.78 -32.62 -5.63
CA VAL A 692 -21.76 -31.60 -5.82
C VAL A 692 -22.37 -30.23 -5.53
N PHE A 693 -22.09 -29.69 -4.35
CA PHE A 693 -22.60 -28.39 -3.92
C PHE A 693 -21.51 -27.33 -4.04
N CYS A 694 -21.74 -26.31 -4.87
CA CYS A 694 -20.79 -25.21 -5.08
C CYS A 694 -21.47 -23.89 -4.75
N ASN A 695 -21.02 -23.24 -3.69
CA ASN A 695 -21.62 -22.03 -3.14
C ASN A 695 -20.69 -20.82 -3.27
N VAL A 696 -21.29 -19.64 -3.23
CA VAL A 696 -20.60 -18.36 -3.34
C VAL A 696 -19.65 -18.12 -2.17
N ALA A 697 -18.52 -17.49 -2.49
CA ALA A 697 -17.49 -17.06 -1.56
C ALA A 697 -17.38 -15.52 -1.59
N GLY A 698 -16.97 -14.92 -0.47
CA GLY A 698 -16.90 -13.47 -0.32
C GLY A 698 -16.57 -13.04 1.11
N PRO A 699 -16.58 -11.73 1.39
CA PRO A 699 -16.21 -11.18 2.68
C PRO A 699 -17.08 -11.72 3.83
N ALA A 700 -16.46 -12.23 4.90
CA ALA A 700 -17.17 -12.83 6.02
C ALA A 700 -18.17 -11.87 6.71
N ASN A 701 -17.85 -10.58 6.73
CA ASN A 701 -18.69 -9.52 7.29
C ASN A 701 -19.99 -9.29 6.50
N GLU A 702 -20.05 -9.71 5.24
CA GLU A 702 -21.26 -9.65 4.40
C GLU A 702 -22.09 -10.95 4.48
N GLY A 703 -21.70 -11.89 5.34
CA GLY A 703 -22.44 -13.11 5.61
C GLY A 703 -22.27 -14.20 4.56
N PHE A 704 -21.30 -14.12 3.65
CA PHE A 704 -21.01 -15.20 2.70
C PHE A 704 -20.72 -16.51 3.44
N ALA A 705 -21.40 -17.60 3.06
CA ALA A 705 -21.23 -18.86 3.76
C ALA A 705 -20.01 -19.65 3.29
N GLY A 706 -19.69 -19.64 2.00
CA GLY A 706 -18.79 -20.63 1.43
C GLY A 706 -19.39 -22.03 1.59
N LEU A 707 -18.64 -22.97 2.20
CA LEU A 707 -19.09 -24.35 2.46
C LEU A 707 -19.39 -25.19 1.20
N SER A 708 -18.79 -24.82 0.06
CA SER A 708 -18.75 -25.68 -1.12
C SER A 708 -18.19 -27.05 -0.74
N GLN A 709 -18.90 -28.12 -1.11
CA GLN A 709 -18.60 -29.47 -0.65
C GLN A 709 -19.12 -30.54 -1.61
N ILE A 710 -18.49 -31.70 -1.57
CA ILE A 710 -18.92 -32.88 -2.32
C ILE A 710 -19.24 -34.00 -1.34
N ALA A 711 -20.44 -34.56 -1.44
CA ALA A 711 -20.88 -35.68 -0.63
C ALA A 711 -21.21 -36.91 -1.47
N VAL A 712 -20.90 -38.07 -0.92
CA VAL A 712 -21.22 -39.38 -1.49
C VAL A 712 -21.82 -40.31 -0.42
N PRO A 713 -22.56 -41.37 -0.82
CA PRO A 713 -23.00 -42.40 0.11
C PRO A 713 -21.83 -43.05 0.85
N PHE A 714 -22.09 -43.62 2.03
CA PHE A 714 -21.13 -44.24 2.96
C PHE A 714 -20.09 -43.30 3.59
N LYS A 715 -19.50 -42.37 2.83
CA LYS A 715 -18.43 -41.48 3.30
C LYS A 715 -18.92 -40.10 3.73
N GLY A 716 -20.13 -39.70 3.34
CA GLY A 716 -20.63 -38.35 3.59
C GLY A 716 -19.83 -37.31 2.82
N CYS A 717 -19.51 -36.20 3.46
CA CYS A 717 -18.70 -35.13 2.86
C CYS A 717 -17.25 -35.61 2.67
N LEU A 718 -16.80 -35.72 1.42
CA LEU A 718 -15.42 -36.08 1.09
C LEU A 718 -14.45 -34.96 1.41
N ASP A 719 -14.82 -33.74 1.02
CA ASP A 719 -14.08 -32.52 1.34
C ASP A 719 -14.97 -31.29 1.23
N LYS A 720 -14.62 -30.24 1.97
CA LYS A 720 -15.33 -28.95 2.00
C LYS A 720 -14.42 -27.75 2.20
N PHE A 721 -14.90 -26.58 1.82
CA PHE A 721 -14.32 -25.32 2.28
C PHE A 721 -14.72 -25.07 3.73
N GLN A 722 -13.75 -24.68 4.57
CA GLN A 722 -13.98 -24.38 5.99
C GLN A 722 -14.34 -22.91 6.24
N GLY A 723 -14.00 -22.02 5.31
CA GLY A 723 -14.27 -20.58 5.36
C GLY A 723 -15.11 -20.10 4.18
N CYS A 724 -15.26 -18.78 4.09
CA CYS A 724 -15.98 -18.09 3.03
C CYS A 724 -15.04 -17.45 1.99
N ASP A 725 -13.73 -17.69 2.08
CA ASP A 725 -12.75 -17.19 1.13
C ASP A 725 -12.94 -17.83 -0.25
N GLU A 726 -12.71 -17.06 -1.30
CA GLU A 726 -12.72 -17.59 -2.66
C GLU A 726 -11.53 -18.53 -2.86
N GLY A 727 -11.76 -19.67 -3.51
CA GLY A 727 -10.68 -20.58 -3.86
C GLY A 727 -11.13 -21.73 -4.74
N LEU A 728 -10.15 -22.51 -5.17
CA LEU A 728 -10.32 -23.73 -5.95
C LEU A 728 -9.99 -24.94 -5.08
N LYS A 729 -10.85 -25.96 -5.09
CA LYS A 729 -10.60 -27.23 -4.43
C LYS A 729 -10.94 -28.37 -5.40
N ILE A 730 -10.00 -29.29 -5.55
CA ILE A 730 -10.10 -30.44 -6.45
C ILE A 730 -10.26 -31.69 -5.59
N VAL A 731 -11.32 -32.45 -5.86
CA VAL A 731 -11.68 -33.64 -5.08
C VAL A 731 -11.80 -34.82 -6.03
N SER A 732 -11.10 -35.91 -5.73
CA SER A 732 -11.25 -37.17 -6.44
C SER A 732 -12.48 -37.92 -5.91
N VAL A 733 -13.45 -38.17 -6.79
CA VAL A 733 -14.65 -38.92 -6.48
C VAL A 733 -14.56 -40.27 -7.18
N ASP A 734 -14.51 -41.34 -6.38
CA ASP A 734 -14.66 -42.70 -6.88
C ASP A 734 -16.14 -42.97 -7.17
N MET A 735 -16.46 -43.27 -8.42
CA MET A 735 -17.84 -43.46 -8.87
C MET A 735 -18.36 -44.87 -8.58
N ASP A 736 -17.48 -45.86 -8.35
CA ASP A 736 -17.88 -47.25 -8.06
C ASP A 736 -18.64 -47.33 -6.72
N ILE A 737 -18.33 -46.42 -5.78
CA ILE A 737 -19.04 -46.28 -4.50
C ILE A 737 -20.55 -46.10 -4.68
N LEU A 738 -20.99 -45.51 -5.80
CA LEU A 738 -22.41 -45.28 -6.07
C LEU A 738 -23.10 -46.58 -6.48
N GLU A 739 -22.41 -47.46 -7.20
CA GLU A 739 -22.94 -48.79 -7.56
C GLU A 739 -22.95 -49.71 -6.33
N GLU A 740 -21.91 -49.66 -5.50
CA GLU A 740 -21.89 -50.37 -4.21
C GLU A 740 -23.03 -49.92 -3.29
N ALA A 741 -23.29 -48.60 -3.23
CA ALA A 741 -24.38 -48.04 -2.45
C ALA A 741 -25.75 -48.47 -2.98
N GLU A 742 -25.92 -48.52 -4.30
CA GLU A 742 -27.14 -49.01 -4.93
C GLU A 742 -27.36 -50.50 -4.61
N GLN A 743 -26.31 -51.33 -4.65
CA GLN A 743 -26.40 -52.75 -4.32
C GLN A 743 -26.72 -52.99 -2.83
N ALA A 744 -26.16 -52.18 -1.94
CA ALA A 744 -26.34 -52.33 -0.49
C ALA A 744 -27.68 -51.77 0.01
N TYR A 745 -28.06 -50.57 -0.41
CA TYR A 745 -29.25 -49.87 0.07
C TYR A 745 -30.48 -50.09 -0.80
N LYS A 746 -30.31 -50.39 -2.09
CA LYS A 746 -31.39 -50.70 -3.04
C LYS A 746 -32.51 -49.66 -3.10
N ILE A 747 -32.17 -48.39 -2.87
CA ILE A 747 -33.14 -47.31 -2.76
C ILE A 747 -33.92 -47.14 -4.07
N ARG A 748 -33.26 -47.20 -5.25
CA ARG A 748 -33.99 -47.06 -6.52
C ARG A 748 -34.83 -48.28 -6.82
N GLU A 749 -34.40 -49.47 -6.41
CA GLU A 749 -35.20 -50.69 -6.51
C GLU A 749 -36.50 -50.54 -5.72
N ASP A 750 -36.42 -50.05 -4.48
CA ASP A 750 -37.59 -49.79 -3.64
C ASP A 750 -38.51 -48.70 -4.21
N LEU A 751 -37.94 -47.60 -4.73
CA LEU A 751 -38.70 -46.53 -5.39
C LEU A 751 -39.41 -46.99 -6.67
N ALA A 752 -38.86 -47.99 -7.35
CA ALA A 752 -39.44 -48.54 -8.59
C ALA A 752 -40.56 -49.57 -8.32
N LYS A 753 -40.77 -49.99 -7.07
CA LYS A 753 -41.78 -50.99 -6.74
C LYS A 753 -43.20 -50.46 -6.99
N PRO A 754 -44.11 -51.27 -7.57
CA PRO A 754 -45.50 -50.85 -7.82
C PRO A 754 -46.29 -50.49 -6.55
N ASP A 755 -45.89 -51.04 -5.41
CA ASP A 755 -46.49 -50.82 -4.09
C ASP A 755 -45.77 -49.73 -3.27
N TRP A 756 -44.89 -48.94 -3.90
CA TRP A 756 -44.22 -47.82 -3.23
C TRP A 756 -45.23 -46.84 -2.59
N HIS A 757 -45.13 -46.71 -1.27
CA HIS A 757 -46.17 -46.10 -0.43
C HIS A 757 -46.32 -44.58 -0.58
N TYR A 758 -45.31 -43.90 -1.15
CA TYR A 758 -45.27 -42.44 -1.26
C TYR A 758 -45.49 -41.95 -2.69
N GLY A 759 -46.15 -42.76 -3.54
CA GLY A 759 -46.44 -42.41 -4.92
C GLY A 759 -46.98 -40.99 -5.05
N TYR A 760 -46.18 -40.08 -5.60
CA TYR A 760 -46.59 -38.72 -5.93
C TYR A 760 -47.46 -38.78 -7.17
N SER A 761 -48.73 -39.16 -7.02
CA SER A 761 -49.76 -38.86 -8.02
C SER A 761 -50.19 -37.40 -7.84
N ARG A 762 -49.66 -36.52 -8.67
CA ARG A 762 -50.31 -35.27 -9.03
C ARG A 762 -50.38 -35.15 -10.54
#